data_AF-A0A2E2WHL8-F1
#
_entry.id   AF-A0A2E2WHL8-F1
#
_cell.length_a   1.000
_cell.length_b   1.000
_cell.length_c   1.000
_cell.angle_alpha   90.00
_cell.angle_beta   90.00
_cell.angle_gamma   90.00
#
_symmetry.space_group_name_H-M   'P 1'
#
loop_
_entity.id
_entity.type
_entity.pdbx_description
1 polymer ?
#
loop_
_entity_poly.entity_id
_entity_poly.type
_entity_poly.pdbx_seq_one_letter_code
_entity_poly.pdbx_strand_id
1 'polypeptide(L)'
;MQNNQALDTSNFNQTALTSQNAFAPETSKQKRLFSRAEKNPLLKNVPIKIIQQAWFTMAHLVLEKGAHILNINCCDGTYTYAMAAMNPEYDFVGIDRNPNKIEQAKEQYKLPNLSFVCGDVQESFLPPKSLDAIINSFTLHEFYSAENCSVKAVTDILHRHLELLKEDGYIFIQSYAMPPEDEYVLLEMPADAPKENEKELSDPDLLILYADKARTHNDEKYCGFYLEELPPRFPKTRLFRLPHKWAYEFLVRKTKRKEWDEDLQKEYTFFSQKDFRHALRRFGTRVLYTTPHWDAQIIRQHFDKRIRLFDENKKPLGTPETSYIVVGQKVSQQRSLKIEERKISQNLNTNLHISAMRDRVEGTIYDLASRGIDLAEVLPYRITSDKSLNIFIHEGLPRSLMNAVPRSSPNIDGKLWSGHTTEAMSFPMDTMESLRKDHFPSVMKFAKGHFGLKPCMGELFEEGPGFYPAPNFIDEHIQTFYLAVEKPDKEVALKNLFGDADGFSTKGRIREINAQQVLNAMSVGFYPTSRLELQILALYEKLGIPYTSWAESPLSIKTEEPKKTTQIQDIIANLAKDDLRFEVTKGRAGTLKTLQSVFVDEGQNKGGITGLASREVDFVINEDETLNTAIVLPLTKKINGEVMAGIVEQYLPVPQRYKGNGYSVNCPSFPLPKEIETFEMARKYIADQFDVPIECVARMGESYFSHIGVTPQRIFPFAVSTAGVNGWKKEGRTHGATKYCPLYRLYRLLYLDNDYSFMKVVAMAYQSTLGQDSELSPGTSFSYSQEAEKADFLRLTGESVIHDSSSNSSSSNDYLLDK
;
A
#
# COMPACT_ATOMS: atom_id res chain seq x y z
N MET A 1 30.18 43.99 38.54
CA MET A 1 30.15 45.05 37.50
C MET A 1 30.77 44.49 36.25
N GLN A 2 30.11 44.75 35.13
CA GLN A 2 30.31 44.19 33.80
C GLN A 2 31.75 44.29 33.30
N ASN A 3 32.20 43.27 32.57
CA ASN A 3 33.23 43.44 31.54
C ASN A 3 32.75 42.78 30.25
N ASN A 4 32.27 43.64 29.35
CA ASN A 4 32.06 43.38 27.93
C ASN A 4 33.42 43.36 27.24
N GLN A 5 33.76 42.28 26.54
CA GLN A 5 34.61 42.36 25.36
C GLN A 5 34.03 41.46 24.28
N ALA A 6 33.57 42.12 23.22
CA ALA A 6 33.18 41.54 21.96
C ALA A 6 34.40 40.87 21.31
N LEU A 7 34.23 39.62 20.89
CA LEU A 7 35.15 38.92 20.00
C LEU A 7 34.41 38.58 18.70
N ASP A 8 34.89 39.25 17.67
CA ASP A 8 34.68 39.07 16.25
C ASP A 8 34.78 37.58 15.87
N THR A 9 33.70 37.03 15.30
CA THR A 9 33.68 35.70 14.65
C THR A 9 33.05 35.84 13.27
N SER A 10 33.68 36.66 12.44
CA SER A 10 33.58 36.57 10.99
C SER A 10 34.48 35.43 10.49
N ASN A 11 33.94 34.63 9.57
CA ASN A 11 34.52 33.43 8.94
C ASN A 11 34.42 32.12 9.75
N PHE A 12 33.34 31.37 9.54
CA PHE A 12 33.33 29.92 9.31
C PHE A 12 31.88 29.49 9.09
N ASN A 13 31.51 29.18 7.83
CA ASN A 13 30.46 28.23 7.40
C ASN A 13 30.14 28.44 5.92
N GLN A 14 31.10 28.12 5.07
CA GLN A 14 30.85 27.65 3.72
C GLN A 14 30.84 26.13 3.74
N THR A 15 30.04 25.50 2.87
CA THR A 15 29.97 24.05 2.58
C THR A 15 29.19 23.15 3.55
N ALA A 16 27.87 23.32 3.58
CA ALA A 16 26.93 22.24 3.86
C ALA A 16 25.96 22.15 2.67
N LEU A 17 26.09 21.07 1.86
CA LEU A 17 25.41 20.73 0.59
C LEU A 17 26.25 20.88 -0.68
N THR A 18 27.48 20.36 -0.68
CA THR A 18 28.15 19.89 -1.90
C THR A 18 29.07 18.73 -1.49
N SER A 19 28.51 17.56 -1.23
CA SER A 19 29.31 16.34 -1.17
C SER A 19 29.47 15.77 -2.57
N GLN A 20 30.48 16.23 -3.31
CA GLN A 20 31.12 15.40 -4.32
C GLN A 20 31.94 14.33 -3.58
N ASN A 21 31.26 13.30 -3.07
CA ASN A 21 31.94 12.07 -2.68
C ASN A 21 31.90 11.13 -3.88
N ALA A 22 33.08 10.65 -4.29
CA ALA A 22 33.25 9.69 -5.38
C ALA A 22 32.23 8.55 -5.24
N PHE A 23 31.31 8.49 -6.21
CA PHE A 23 30.22 7.54 -6.25
C PHE A 23 30.77 6.11 -6.17
N ALA A 24 30.30 5.34 -5.20
CA ALA A 24 30.23 3.89 -5.35
C ALA A 24 29.51 3.60 -6.68
N PRO A 25 29.95 2.60 -7.48
CA PRO A 25 29.37 2.36 -8.79
C PRO A 25 27.85 2.22 -8.67
N GLU A 26 27.12 3.09 -9.38
CA GLU A 26 25.66 3.14 -9.38
C GLU A 26 25.08 1.75 -9.60
N THR A 27 24.28 1.27 -8.64
CA THR A 27 23.58 0.00 -8.79
C THR A 27 22.49 0.14 -9.86
N SER A 28 22.16 -0.95 -10.58
CA SER A 28 21.10 -0.93 -11.62
C SER A 28 19.73 -0.42 -11.09
N LYS A 29 19.47 -0.57 -9.79
CA LYS A 29 18.28 -0.04 -9.11
C LYS A 29 18.26 1.49 -9.03
N GLN A 30 19.40 2.12 -8.76
CA GLN A 30 19.51 3.59 -8.71
C GLN A 30 19.29 4.19 -10.10
N LYS A 31 19.87 3.58 -11.15
CA LYS A 31 19.74 4.06 -12.54
C LYS A 31 18.29 4.17 -13.06
N ARG A 32 17.39 3.27 -12.63
CA ARG A 32 15.96 3.30 -13.04
C ARG A 32 15.11 4.34 -12.30
N LEU A 33 15.52 4.76 -11.11
CA LEU A 33 14.87 5.84 -10.38
C LEU A 33 15.38 7.19 -10.86
N PHE A 34 16.68 7.26 -11.20
CA PHE A 34 17.25 8.39 -11.93
C PHE A 34 16.48 8.66 -13.23
N SER A 35 16.20 7.66 -14.06
CA SER A 35 15.45 7.88 -15.32
C SER A 35 14.03 8.44 -15.13
N ARG A 36 13.39 8.21 -13.97
CA ARG A 36 12.07 8.77 -13.63
C ARG A 36 12.14 10.20 -13.09
N ALA A 37 13.11 10.49 -12.23
CA ALA A 37 13.39 11.85 -11.78
C ALA A 37 13.85 12.74 -12.95
N GLU A 38 14.59 12.18 -13.91
CA GLU A 38 15.03 12.86 -15.13
C GLU A 38 13.87 13.30 -16.04
N LYS A 39 12.70 12.66 -15.97
CA LYS A 39 11.51 13.07 -16.72
C LYS A 39 10.86 14.35 -16.19
N ASN A 40 11.02 14.66 -14.90
CA ASN A 40 10.60 15.94 -14.36
C ASN A 40 11.83 16.85 -14.23
N PRO A 41 12.02 17.83 -15.14
CA PRO A 41 13.21 18.69 -15.11
C PRO A 41 13.36 19.47 -13.80
N LEU A 42 12.26 19.66 -13.04
CA LEU A 42 12.27 20.29 -11.72
C LEU A 42 12.98 19.42 -10.65
N LEU A 43 12.98 18.09 -10.81
CA LEU A 43 13.53 17.16 -9.81
C LEU A 43 14.98 16.75 -10.09
N LYS A 44 15.57 17.18 -11.22
CA LYS A 44 16.89 16.73 -11.68
C LYS A 44 18.01 16.92 -10.64
N ASN A 45 17.95 18.01 -9.88
CA ASN A 45 18.97 18.36 -8.87
C ASN A 45 18.55 17.99 -7.43
N VAL A 46 17.39 17.34 -7.27
CA VAL A 46 16.90 16.90 -5.95
C VAL A 46 17.45 15.50 -5.68
N PRO A 47 18.05 15.24 -4.51
CA PRO A 47 18.50 13.90 -4.15
C PRO A 47 17.35 12.88 -4.21
N ILE A 48 17.58 11.72 -4.85
CA ILE A 48 16.55 10.67 -5.02
C ILE A 48 15.88 10.28 -3.71
N LYS A 49 16.65 10.18 -2.62
CA LYS A 49 16.12 9.84 -1.30
C LYS A 49 15.04 10.84 -0.85
N ILE A 50 15.24 12.13 -1.12
CA ILE A 50 14.28 13.19 -0.80
C ILE A 50 13.04 13.06 -1.70
N ILE A 51 13.21 12.76 -2.98
CA ILE A 51 12.08 12.50 -3.91
C ILE A 51 11.24 11.32 -3.43
N GLN A 52 11.88 10.22 -3.00
CA GLN A 52 11.20 9.03 -2.48
C GLN A 52 10.43 9.34 -1.19
N GLN A 53 11.04 10.09 -0.28
CA GLN A 53 10.37 10.55 0.94
C GLN A 53 9.18 11.46 0.63
N ALA A 54 9.32 12.35 -0.35
CA ALA A 54 8.27 13.29 -0.76
C ALA A 54 7.07 12.52 -1.35
N TRP A 55 7.33 11.57 -2.26
CA TRP A 55 6.30 10.67 -2.77
C TRP A 55 5.65 9.86 -1.65
N PHE A 56 6.45 9.27 -0.76
CA PHE A 56 5.94 8.43 0.33
C PHE A 56 4.98 9.21 1.24
N THR A 57 5.32 10.44 1.60
CA THR A 57 4.44 11.30 2.40
C THR A 57 3.18 11.68 1.65
N MET A 58 3.30 12.10 0.38
CA MET A 58 2.15 12.48 -0.43
C MET A 58 1.23 11.30 -0.76
N ALA A 59 1.76 10.07 -0.81
CA ALA A 59 0.95 8.86 -0.96
C ALA A 59 -0.03 8.63 0.21
N HIS A 60 0.24 9.20 1.39
CA HIS A 60 -0.66 9.14 2.55
C HIS A 60 -1.67 10.30 2.61
N LEU A 61 -1.61 11.23 1.65
CA LEU A 61 -2.43 12.45 1.61
C LEU A 61 -3.25 12.49 0.32
N VAL A 62 -4.45 11.92 0.37
CA VAL A 62 -5.39 11.92 -0.77
C VAL A 62 -6.25 13.20 -0.70
N LEU A 63 -5.79 14.25 -1.39
CA LEU A 63 -6.32 15.61 -1.25
C LEU A 63 -7.00 16.12 -2.53
N GLU A 64 -7.89 17.10 -2.38
CA GLU A 64 -8.58 17.72 -3.50
C GLU A 64 -7.67 18.70 -4.24
N LYS A 65 -7.93 18.90 -5.53
CA LYS A 65 -7.21 19.90 -6.32
C LYS A 65 -7.34 21.29 -5.66
N GLY A 66 -6.22 21.99 -5.54
CA GLY A 66 -6.12 23.28 -4.85
C GLY A 66 -5.98 23.17 -3.33
N ALA A 67 -5.69 21.97 -2.80
CA ALA A 67 -5.41 21.80 -1.38
C ALA A 67 -4.21 22.62 -0.93
N HIS A 68 -4.33 23.25 0.23
CA HIS A 68 -3.31 24.07 0.86
C HIS A 68 -2.61 23.28 1.98
N ILE A 69 -1.31 23.06 1.82
CA ILE A 69 -0.51 22.11 2.60
C ILE A 69 0.63 22.85 3.30
N LEU A 70 0.75 22.60 4.60
CA LEU A 70 1.84 23.15 5.42
C LEU A 70 2.86 22.05 5.78
N ASN A 71 4.13 22.29 5.46
CA ASN A 71 5.25 21.47 5.93
C ASN A 71 5.99 22.18 7.08
N ILE A 72 5.93 21.57 8.28
CA ILE A 72 6.57 22.09 9.50
C ILE A 72 8.06 21.78 9.50
N ASN A 73 8.88 22.69 10.04
CA ASN A 73 10.35 22.60 10.09
C ASN A 73 10.95 22.24 8.73
N CYS A 74 10.63 23.04 7.71
CA CYS A 74 10.98 22.76 6.32
C CYS A 74 12.50 22.82 6.02
N CYS A 75 13.32 23.26 6.98
CA CYS A 75 14.77 23.35 6.87
C CYS A 75 15.20 24.14 5.62
N ASP A 76 16.03 23.54 4.76
CA ASP A 76 16.52 24.15 3.52
C ASP A 76 15.46 24.23 2.40
N GLY A 77 14.25 23.73 2.65
CA GLY A 77 13.14 23.75 1.71
C GLY A 77 13.19 22.68 0.62
N THR A 78 14.26 21.87 0.52
CA THR A 78 14.43 20.87 -0.56
C THR A 78 13.30 19.84 -0.57
N TYR A 79 12.88 19.40 0.62
CA TYR A 79 11.80 18.45 0.79
C TYR A 79 10.43 19.03 0.40
N THR A 80 10.12 20.25 0.85
CA THR A 80 8.89 20.96 0.46
C THR A 80 8.85 21.22 -1.04
N TYR A 81 9.98 21.62 -1.63
CA TYR A 81 10.12 21.80 -3.07
C TYR A 81 9.85 20.52 -3.86
N ALA A 82 10.41 19.38 -3.42
CA ALA A 82 10.16 18.09 -4.07
C ALA A 82 8.67 17.73 -4.05
N MET A 83 7.98 17.91 -2.92
CA MET A 83 6.53 17.69 -2.82
C MET A 83 5.74 18.62 -3.76
N ALA A 84 6.08 19.92 -3.80
CA ALA A 84 5.44 20.90 -4.66
C ALA A 84 5.66 20.66 -6.16
N ALA A 85 6.87 20.25 -6.55
CA ALA A 85 7.23 19.92 -7.93
C ALA A 85 6.54 18.64 -8.43
N MET A 86 6.24 17.70 -7.53
CA MET A 86 5.54 16.45 -7.84
C MET A 86 4.02 16.61 -7.89
N ASN A 87 3.47 17.64 -7.23
CA ASN A 87 2.03 17.85 -7.09
C ASN A 87 1.68 19.32 -7.42
N PRO A 88 1.81 19.74 -8.69
CA PRO A 88 1.57 21.12 -9.12
C PRO A 88 0.12 21.59 -8.90
N GLU A 89 -0.80 20.68 -8.60
CA GLU A 89 -2.20 20.96 -8.30
C GLU A 89 -2.48 21.39 -6.85
N TYR A 90 -1.48 21.36 -5.97
CA TYR A 90 -1.58 21.75 -4.56
C TYR A 90 -0.68 22.93 -4.24
N ASP A 91 -1.08 23.74 -3.26
CA ASP A 91 -0.30 24.87 -2.75
C ASP A 91 0.46 24.46 -1.49
N PHE A 92 1.76 24.74 -1.46
CA PHE A 92 2.66 24.37 -0.36
C PHE A 92 3.23 25.59 0.35
N VAL A 93 3.25 25.52 1.68
CA VAL A 93 3.96 26.44 2.57
C VAL A 93 4.98 25.65 3.38
N GLY A 94 6.25 26.00 3.29
CA GLY A 94 7.29 25.52 4.22
C GLY A 94 7.53 26.55 5.32
N ILE A 95 7.47 26.14 6.60
CA ILE A 95 7.80 27.00 7.73
C ILE A 95 9.04 26.48 8.49
N ASP A 96 9.93 27.40 8.88
CA ASP A 96 11.07 27.11 9.75
C ASP A 96 11.41 28.36 10.59
N ARG A 97 12.00 28.17 11.78
CA ARG A 97 12.42 29.26 12.66
C ARG A 97 13.74 29.90 12.23
N ASN A 98 14.54 29.22 11.40
CA ASN A 98 15.86 29.70 10.98
C ASN A 98 15.77 30.67 9.77
N PRO A 99 16.03 31.98 9.95
CA PRO A 99 15.89 32.96 8.87
C PRO A 99 16.84 32.70 7.70
N ASN A 100 18.08 32.25 7.97
CA ASN A 100 19.08 32.00 6.93
C ASN A 100 18.65 30.83 6.03
N LYS A 101 18.11 29.75 6.62
CA LYS A 101 17.60 28.61 5.84
C LYS A 101 16.42 29.00 4.97
N ILE A 102 15.51 29.81 5.50
CA ILE A 102 14.34 30.29 4.75
C ILE A 102 14.74 31.24 3.61
N GLU A 103 15.70 32.13 3.84
CA GLU A 103 16.25 32.99 2.78
C GLU A 103 16.87 32.16 1.65
N GLN A 104 17.71 31.19 2.00
CA GLN A 104 18.29 30.23 1.03
C GLN A 104 17.20 29.47 0.26
N ALA A 105 16.17 28.96 0.95
CA ALA A 105 15.07 28.24 0.33
C ALA A 105 14.31 29.12 -0.69
N LYS A 106 14.05 30.39 -0.35
CA LYS A 106 13.37 31.36 -1.25
C LYS A 106 14.20 31.71 -2.48
N GLU A 107 15.52 31.77 -2.34
CA GLU A 107 16.43 32.04 -3.45
C GLU A 107 16.52 30.84 -4.40
N GLN A 108 16.68 29.64 -3.83
CA GLN A 108 16.95 28.41 -4.57
C GLN A 108 15.70 27.79 -5.19
N TYR A 109 14.56 27.82 -4.50
CA TYR A 109 13.37 27.07 -4.87
C TYR A 109 12.20 27.98 -5.20
N LYS A 110 11.87 28.08 -6.50
CA LYS A 110 10.79 28.93 -7.02
C LYS A 110 9.81 28.10 -7.84
N LEU A 111 8.56 28.02 -7.38
CA LEU A 111 7.43 27.42 -8.08
C LEU A 111 6.18 28.28 -7.83
N PRO A 112 5.20 28.30 -8.75
CA PRO A 112 3.98 29.09 -8.57
C PRO A 112 3.13 28.64 -7.36
N ASN A 113 3.27 27.38 -6.94
CA ASN A 113 2.51 26.73 -5.88
C ASN A 113 3.35 26.50 -4.61
N LEU A 114 4.45 27.25 -4.42
CA LEU A 114 5.37 27.07 -3.29
C LEU A 114 5.72 28.41 -2.64
N SER A 115 5.63 28.46 -1.32
CA SER A 115 6.10 29.59 -0.53
C SER A 115 6.82 29.13 0.74
N PHE A 116 7.68 30.00 1.27
CA PHE A 116 8.43 29.76 2.50
C PHE A 116 8.23 30.89 3.51
N VAL A 117 8.03 30.54 4.78
CA VAL A 117 7.77 31.46 5.88
C VAL A 117 8.82 31.24 6.97
N CYS A 118 9.45 32.32 7.41
CA CYS A 118 10.28 32.30 8.61
C CYS A 118 9.39 32.63 9.80
N GLY A 119 9.28 31.73 10.76
CA GLY A 119 8.43 31.92 11.92
C GLY A 119 8.37 30.71 12.84
N ASP A 120 7.81 30.93 14.01
CA ASP A 120 7.51 29.86 14.94
C ASP A 120 6.13 29.27 14.65
N VAL A 121 6.03 27.95 14.47
CA VAL A 121 4.75 27.25 14.33
C VAL A 121 3.84 27.43 15.55
N GLN A 122 4.42 27.77 16.70
CA GLN A 122 3.67 28.06 17.92
C GLN A 122 2.95 29.42 17.88
N GLU A 123 3.33 30.31 16.96
CA GLU A 123 2.73 31.63 16.78
C GLU A 123 1.66 31.62 15.69
N SER A 124 0.83 32.67 15.64
CA SER A 124 -0.21 32.82 14.62
C SER A 124 0.39 33.38 13.33
N PHE A 125 0.66 32.53 12.34
CA PHE A 125 1.14 32.93 11.01
C PHE A 125 0.16 32.62 9.87
N LEU A 126 -0.86 31.80 10.13
CA LEU A 126 -1.97 31.50 9.22
C LEU A 126 -3.31 31.61 9.94
N PRO A 127 -4.41 31.95 9.24
CA PRO A 127 -5.74 31.93 9.83
C PRO A 127 -6.14 30.52 10.28
N PRO A 128 -6.93 30.37 11.37
CA PRO A 128 -7.55 29.10 11.70
C PRO A 128 -8.40 28.56 10.54
N LYS A 129 -8.50 27.22 10.43
CA LYS A 129 -9.28 26.54 9.38
C LYS A 129 -8.91 26.95 7.95
N SER A 130 -7.62 27.15 7.67
CA SER A 130 -7.11 27.57 6.36
C SER A 130 -6.38 26.46 5.60
N LEU A 131 -6.01 25.37 6.26
CA LEU A 131 -5.19 24.29 5.69
C LEU A 131 -6.02 23.04 5.43
N ASP A 132 -5.70 22.35 4.33
CA ASP A 132 -6.25 21.03 3.98
C ASP A 132 -5.34 19.91 4.50
N ALA A 133 -4.04 20.16 4.64
CA ALA A 133 -3.13 19.21 5.28
C ALA A 133 -1.96 19.87 6.02
N ILE A 134 -1.47 19.19 7.06
CA ILE A 134 -0.24 19.53 7.79
C ILE A 134 0.67 18.29 7.82
N ILE A 135 1.94 18.50 7.50
CA ILE A 135 2.99 17.47 7.47
C ILE A 135 3.95 17.70 8.64
N ASN A 136 4.09 16.68 9.48
CA ASN A 136 5.08 16.57 10.54
C ASN A 136 5.96 15.34 10.27
N SER A 137 7.02 15.50 9.47
CA SER A 137 7.98 14.41 9.21
C SER A 137 9.24 14.62 10.05
N PHE A 138 9.40 13.79 11.07
CA PHE A 138 10.51 13.84 12.04
C PHE A 138 10.67 15.22 12.69
N THR A 139 9.58 15.91 12.99
CA THR A 139 9.59 17.27 13.57
C THR A 139 9.25 17.30 15.06
N LEU A 140 8.37 16.41 15.53
CA LEU A 140 7.80 16.51 16.87
C LEU A 140 8.83 16.28 17.99
N HIS A 141 9.84 15.46 17.74
CA HIS A 141 10.90 15.19 18.71
C HIS A 141 11.85 16.39 18.89
N GLU A 142 11.95 17.27 17.88
CA GLU A 142 12.69 18.54 18.00
C GLU A 142 11.96 19.48 18.96
N PHE A 143 10.63 19.60 18.86
CA PHE A 143 9.83 20.36 19.82
C PHE A 143 9.88 19.76 21.22
N TYR A 144 9.78 18.43 21.32
CA TYR A 144 9.93 17.72 22.59
C TYR A 144 11.26 18.07 23.27
N SER A 145 12.37 17.92 22.54
CA SER A 145 13.72 18.14 23.07
C SER A 145 13.96 19.60 23.43
N ALA A 146 13.53 20.55 22.57
CA ALA A 146 13.70 21.98 22.80
C ALA A 146 12.91 22.50 24.02
N GLU A 147 11.77 21.87 24.35
CA GLU A 147 10.90 22.26 25.46
C GLU A 147 11.16 21.41 26.72
N ASN A 148 12.44 21.10 27.00
CA ASN A 148 12.88 20.31 28.15
C ASN A 148 12.18 18.94 28.26
N CYS A 149 12.03 18.24 27.14
CA CYS A 149 11.40 16.91 27.09
C CYS A 149 9.93 16.92 27.59
N SER A 150 9.18 17.97 27.26
CA SER A 150 7.78 18.16 27.68
C SER A 150 6.79 17.52 26.72
N VAL A 151 6.15 16.42 27.14
CA VAL A 151 5.01 15.81 26.44
C VAL A 151 3.83 16.79 26.28
N LYS A 152 3.63 17.66 27.27
CA LYS A 152 2.58 18.68 27.23
C LYS A 152 2.81 19.66 26.08
N ALA A 153 4.06 20.10 25.86
CA ALA A 153 4.38 21.03 24.78
C ALA A 153 4.05 20.43 23.40
N VAL A 154 4.41 19.17 23.17
CA VAL A 154 4.07 18.46 21.92
C VAL A 154 2.55 18.36 21.75
N THR A 155 1.83 18.05 22.83
CA THR A 155 0.37 17.92 22.82
C THR A 155 -0.32 19.26 22.51
N ASP A 156 0.19 20.36 23.05
CA ASP A 156 -0.31 21.72 22.81
C ASP A 156 -0.02 22.16 21.35
N ILE A 157 1.13 21.78 20.79
CA ILE A 157 1.47 22.00 19.36
C ILE A 157 0.51 21.22 18.45
N LEU A 158 0.25 19.94 18.74
CA LEU A 158 -0.71 19.15 17.98
C LEU A 158 -2.11 19.77 18.02
N HIS A 159 -2.55 20.31 19.17
CA HIS A 159 -3.82 21.02 19.27
C HIS A 159 -3.87 22.24 18.34
N ARG A 160 -2.83 23.08 18.32
CA ARG A 160 -2.74 24.24 17.42
C ARG A 160 -2.74 23.84 15.94
N HIS A 161 -2.02 22.77 15.58
CA HIS A 161 -2.08 22.23 14.21
C HIS A 161 -3.51 21.87 13.81
N LEU A 162 -4.27 21.24 14.71
CA LEU A 162 -5.67 20.92 14.46
C LEU A 162 -6.55 22.18 14.34
N GLU A 163 -6.24 23.29 15.03
CA GLU A 163 -6.97 24.56 14.87
C GLU A 163 -6.79 25.17 13.46
N LEU A 164 -5.60 25.03 12.87
CA LEU A 164 -5.30 25.51 11.52
C LEU A 164 -5.98 24.70 10.41
N LEU A 165 -6.27 23.41 10.66
CA LEU A 165 -6.93 22.55 9.68
C LEU A 165 -8.41 22.91 9.49
N LYS A 166 -8.87 22.86 8.25
CA LYS A 166 -10.29 22.80 7.90
C LYS A 166 -10.93 21.53 8.46
N GLU A 167 -12.26 21.50 8.54
CA GLU A 167 -12.97 20.24 8.71
C GLU A 167 -12.59 19.28 7.57
N ASP A 168 -12.47 17.98 7.89
CA ASP A 168 -11.97 16.92 7.00
C ASP A 168 -10.50 17.06 6.56
N GLY A 169 -9.78 18.09 7.05
CA GLY A 169 -8.35 18.28 6.82
C GLY A 169 -7.48 17.22 7.49
N TYR A 170 -6.29 16.98 6.93
CA TYR A 170 -5.40 15.88 7.29
C TYR A 170 -4.20 16.35 8.12
N ILE A 171 -3.78 15.55 9.09
CA ILE A 171 -2.46 15.66 9.72
C ILE A 171 -1.69 14.37 9.46
N PHE A 172 -0.54 14.50 8.78
CA PHE A 172 0.41 13.44 8.58
C PHE A 172 1.54 13.58 9.60
N ILE A 173 1.82 12.52 10.35
CA ILE A 173 2.92 12.45 11.29
C ILE A 173 3.78 11.25 10.93
N GLN A 174 5.05 11.48 10.68
CA GLN A 174 6.09 10.45 10.65
C GLN A 174 7.06 10.74 11.79
N SER A 175 7.20 9.81 12.73
CA SER A 175 8.04 9.99 13.92
C SER A 175 8.68 8.67 14.35
N TYR A 176 9.51 8.69 15.38
CA TYR A 176 9.96 7.47 16.06
C TYR A 176 8.95 7.13 17.17
N ALA A 177 8.43 5.90 17.15
CA ALA A 177 7.59 5.39 18.24
C ALA A 177 8.47 4.87 19.36
N MET A 178 8.12 5.20 20.60
CA MET A 178 8.80 4.67 21.78
C MET A 178 8.49 3.17 21.91
N PRO A 179 9.54 2.32 22.03
CA PRO A 179 9.38 0.92 22.43
C PRO A 179 8.75 0.81 23.83
N PRO A 180 8.33 -0.39 24.28
CA PRO A 180 7.77 -0.56 25.61
C PRO A 180 8.67 0.02 26.72
N GLU A 181 8.05 0.71 27.67
CA GLU A 181 8.74 1.28 28.82
C GLU A 181 9.27 0.15 29.73
N ASP A 182 10.37 0.42 30.43
CA ASP A 182 11.03 -0.48 31.38
C ASP A 182 11.58 -1.81 30.83
N GLU A 183 11.55 -2.03 29.52
CA GLU A 183 12.21 -3.18 28.90
C GLU A 183 13.71 -2.94 28.66
N TYR A 184 14.52 -3.95 28.99
CA TYR A 184 15.92 -4.02 28.58
C TYR A 184 16.08 -4.96 27.39
N VAL A 185 17.05 -4.65 26.54
CA VAL A 185 17.40 -5.46 25.38
C VAL A 185 18.89 -5.77 25.38
N LEU A 186 19.22 -6.79 24.62
CA LEU A 186 20.58 -7.23 24.36
C LEU A 186 20.96 -6.81 22.94
N LEU A 187 21.90 -5.87 22.84
CA LEU A 187 22.42 -5.34 21.57
C LEU A 187 23.83 -5.89 21.32
N GLU A 188 23.96 -6.71 20.29
CA GLU A 188 25.24 -7.33 19.92
C GLU A 188 25.75 -6.81 18.58
N MET A 189 26.99 -6.34 18.57
CA MET A 189 27.61 -5.64 17.44
C MET A 189 29.02 -6.17 17.17
N PRO A 190 29.60 -5.98 15.97
CA PRO A 190 30.93 -6.46 15.65
C PRO A 190 31.98 -5.69 16.47
N ALA A 191 32.99 -6.41 16.96
CA ALA A 191 34.17 -5.82 17.58
C ALA A 191 35.11 -5.31 16.48
N ASP A 192 34.71 -4.26 15.77
CA ASP A 192 35.58 -3.58 14.81
C ASP A 192 36.75 -2.92 15.57
N ALA A 193 37.91 -2.76 14.93
CA ALA A 193 39.08 -2.16 15.58
C ALA A 193 38.75 -0.74 16.08
N PRO A 194 39.11 -0.39 17.32
CA PRO A 194 38.88 0.95 17.85
C PRO A 194 39.65 1.98 17.03
N LYS A 195 39.03 3.12 16.76
CA LYS A 195 39.64 4.26 16.07
C LYS A 195 39.60 5.48 16.98
N GLU A 196 40.63 6.32 16.92
CA GLU A 196 40.83 7.42 17.89
C GLU A 196 39.93 8.65 17.65
N ASN A 197 39.37 8.82 16.45
CA ASN A 197 38.53 9.96 16.11
C ASN A 197 37.05 9.66 16.45
N GLU A 198 36.36 10.55 17.18
CA GLU A 198 34.94 10.43 17.53
C GLU A 198 34.05 10.18 16.28
N LYS A 199 34.41 10.78 15.15
CA LYS A 199 33.72 10.62 13.85
C LYS A 199 33.99 9.27 13.17
N GLU A 200 34.99 8.52 13.64
CA GLU A 200 35.38 7.22 13.13
C GLU A 200 35.24 6.09 14.14
N LEU A 201 34.72 6.35 15.34
CA LEU A 201 34.52 5.34 16.38
C LEU A 201 33.75 4.13 15.86
N SER A 202 34.15 2.94 16.32
CA SER A 202 33.39 1.72 16.11
C SER A 202 31.96 1.89 16.66
N ASP A 203 30.99 1.14 16.14
CA ASP A 203 29.61 1.18 16.66
C ASP A 203 29.56 0.88 18.18
N PRO A 204 30.29 -0.13 18.73
CA PRO A 204 30.40 -0.33 20.17
C PRO A 204 30.97 0.87 20.96
N ASP A 205 32.05 1.49 20.49
CA ASP A 205 32.68 2.60 21.22
C ASP A 205 31.82 3.87 21.14
N LEU A 206 31.13 4.07 20.03
CA LEU A 206 30.13 5.14 19.91
C LEU A 206 28.96 4.92 20.87
N LEU A 207 28.51 3.67 21.08
CA LEU A 207 27.45 3.37 22.03
C LEU A 207 27.89 3.69 23.47
N ILE A 208 29.13 3.38 23.83
CA ILE A 208 29.69 3.73 25.15
C ILE A 208 29.73 5.24 25.34
N LEU A 209 30.21 5.97 24.33
CA LEU A 209 30.19 7.44 24.34
C LEU A 209 28.77 7.99 24.49
N TYR A 210 27.80 7.39 23.79
CA TYR A 210 26.40 7.80 23.86
C TYR A 210 25.80 7.55 25.24
N ALA A 211 26.09 6.40 25.83
CA ALA A 211 25.63 6.04 27.17
C ALA A 211 26.15 6.96 28.27
N ASP A 212 27.31 7.60 28.05
CA ASP A 212 27.88 8.59 28.96
C ASP A 212 27.32 10.01 28.71
N LYS A 213 27.21 10.43 27.43
CA LYS A 213 26.96 11.83 27.06
C LYS A 213 25.53 12.20 26.66
N ALA A 214 24.62 11.23 26.47
CA ALA A 214 23.24 11.51 26.09
C ALA A 214 22.56 12.48 27.09
N ARG A 215 21.61 13.31 26.64
CA ARG A 215 20.91 14.30 27.49
C ARG A 215 21.86 15.28 28.16
N THR A 216 22.63 16.02 27.37
CA THR A 216 23.62 16.94 27.93
C THR A 216 22.91 18.15 28.57
N HIS A 217 22.48 17.94 29.82
CA HIS A 217 21.91 18.97 30.67
C HIS A 217 23.02 19.89 31.20
N ASN A 218 22.61 20.98 31.85
CA ASN A 218 23.56 21.89 32.52
C ASN A 218 24.38 21.22 33.64
N ASP A 219 24.05 19.99 34.06
CA ASP A 219 24.79 19.21 35.05
C ASP A 219 25.06 17.80 34.52
N GLU A 220 26.34 17.46 34.39
CA GLU A 220 26.86 16.18 33.86
C GLU A 220 26.32 14.96 34.60
N LYS A 221 25.88 15.10 35.86
CA LYS A 221 25.33 13.99 36.66
C LYS A 221 23.98 13.48 36.16
N TYR A 222 23.29 14.26 35.32
CA TYR A 222 22.01 13.87 34.72
C TYR A 222 22.16 13.39 33.27
N CYS A 223 23.38 13.35 32.75
CA CYS A 223 23.69 12.81 31.45
C CYS A 223 23.72 11.27 31.48
N GLY A 224 23.53 10.69 30.29
CA GLY A 224 23.73 9.28 30.04
C GLY A 224 22.53 8.38 30.33
N PHE A 225 22.78 7.09 30.18
CA PHE A 225 21.82 6.02 30.46
C PHE A 225 22.55 4.72 30.84
N TYR A 226 21.81 3.78 31.46
CA TYR A 226 22.38 2.50 31.86
C TYR A 226 22.89 1.70 30.66
N LEU A 227 24.15 1.28 30.73
CA LEU A 227 24.79 0.38 29.77
C LEU A 227 25.67 -0.62 30.53
N GLU A 228 25.46 -1.90 30.27
CA GLU A 228 26.26 -2.98 30.82
C GLU A 228 26.84 -3.82 29.67
N GLU A 229 28.17 -3.98 29.62
CA GLU A 229 28.81 -4.90 28.68
C GLU A 229 28.80 -6.32 29.26
N LEU A 230 28.29 -7.27 28.47
CA LEU A 230 28.16 -8.67 28.83
C LEU A 230 29.09 -9.54 27.98
N PRO A 231 29.40 -10.78 28.42
CA PRO A 231 30.11 -11.73 27.59
C PRO A 231 29.43 -11.94 26.23
N PRO A 232 30.15 -11.81 25.10
CA PRO A 232 29.56 -11.93 23.77
C PRO A 232 29.05 -13.34 23.49
N ARG A 233 28.02 -13.45 22.66
CA ARG A 233 27.44 -14.75 22.24
C ARG A 233 28.11 -15.29 20.99
N PHE A 234 28.65 -14.41 20.15
CA PHE A 234 29.34 -14.78 18.92
C PHE A 234 30.82 -14.39 18.98
N PRO A 235 31.70 -15.07 18.22
CA PRO A 235 33.09 -14.66 18.11
C PRO A 235 33.21 -13.27 17.47
N LYS A 236 34.16 -12.46 17.96
CA LYS A 236 34.48 -11.11 17.44
C LYS A 236 33.29 -10.13 17.49
N THR A 237 32.44 -10.26 18.50
CA THR A 237 31.36 -9.30 18.81
C THR A 237 31.51 -8.75 20.21
N ARG A 238 30.81 -7.66 20.50
CA ARG A 238 30.58 -7.11 21.84
C ARG A 238 29.08 -7.09 22.09
N LEU A 239 28.67 -7.48 23.29
CA LEU A 239 27.27 -7.56 23.68
C LEU A 239 26.99 -6.58 24.80
N PHE A 240 25.90 -5.82 24.67
CA PHE A 240 25.49 -4.83 25.65
C PHE A 240 24.05 -5.06 26.10
N ARG A 241 23.80 -4.87 27.40
CA ARG A 241 22.46 -4.77 27.99
C ARG A 241 22.15 -3.31 28.28
N LEU A 242 21.03 -2.82 27.77
CA LEU A 242 20.61 -1.42 27.89
C LEU A 242 19.09 -1.29 27.74
N PRO A 243 18.46 -0.18 28.16
CA PRO A 243 17.04 0.04 27.95
C PRO A 243 16.68 0.05 26.45
N HIS A 244 15.54 -0.55 26.09
CA HIS A 244 15.09 -0.73 24.71
C HIS A 244 15.01 0.61 23.95
N LYS A 245 14.48 1.65 24.59
CA LYS A 245 14.45 3.01 24.05
C LYS A 245 15.82 3.48 23.54
N TRP A 246 16.87 3.37 24.35
CA TRP A 246 18.19 3.87 23.99
C TRP A 246 18.88 3.03 22.93
N ALA A 247 18.67 1.71 22.95
CA ALA A 247 19.10 0.85 21.84
C ALA A 247 18.47 1.29 20.53
N TYR A 248 17.16 1.53 20.52
CA TYR A 248 16.44 1.97 19.33
C TYR A 248 16.92 3.35 18.83
N GLU A 249 17.00 4.34 19.73
CA GLU A 249 17.45 5.68 19.36
C GLU A 249 18.89 5.70 18.85
N PHE A 250 19.79 4.92 19.45
CA PHE A 250 21.15 4.75 18.97
C PHE A 250 21.16 4.21 17.53
N LEU A 251 20.40 3.14 17.26
CA LEU A 251 20.40 2.46 15.96
C LEU A 251 19.93 3.36 14.81
N VAL A 252 18.91 4.19 15.04
CA VAL A 252 18.39 5.10 14.00
C VAL A 252 19.29 6.32 13.74
N ARG A 253 20.18 6.70 14.68
CA ARG A 253 21.04 7.89 14.54
C ARG A 253 22.53 7.61 14.33
N LYS A 254 23.04 6.41 14.63
CA LYS A 254 24.49 6.07 14.60
C LYS A 254 25.22 6.35 13.28
N THR A 255 24.52 6.52 12.16
CA THR A 255 25.16 6.83 10.86
C THR A 255 25.33 8.35 10.63
N LYS A 256 24.64 9.20 11.41
CA LYS A 256 24.73 10.67 11.35
C LYS A 256 25.95 11.23 12.10
N ARG A 257 27.14 10.68 11.82
CA ARG A 257 28.38 11.00 12.56
C ARG A 257 28.79 12.48 12.50
N LYS A 258 28.33 13.23 11.49
CA LYS A 258 28.67 14.65 11.33
C LYS A 258 27.88 15.59 12.25
N GLU A 259 26.66 15.20 12.59
CA GLU A 259 25.70 15.97 13.40
C GLU A 259 25.63 15.41 14.83
N TRP A 260 26.56 14.53 15.21
CA TRP A 260 26.48 13.74 16.43
C TRP A 260 26.35 14.62 17.67
N ASP A 261 27.20 15.65 17.82
CA ASP A 261 27.22 16.52 18.99
C ASP A 261 25.92 17.32 19.17
N GLU A 262 25.33 17.78 18.06
CA GLU A 262 24.03 18.47 18.07
C GLU A 262 22.89 17.50 18.41
N ASP A 263 22.96 16.27 17.89
CA ASP A 263 21.94 15.24 18.11
C ASP A 263 22.03 14.59 19.50
N LEU A 264 23.17 14.64 20.20
CA LEU A 264 23.33 14.09 21.56
C LEU A 264 22.35 14.70 22.58
N GLN A 265 21.93 15.94 22.35
CA GLN A 265 20.94 16.65 23.18
C GLN A 265 19.50 16.18 22.97
N LYS A 266 19.23 15.51 21.85
CA LYS A 266 17.87 15.26 21.38
C LYS A 266 17.39 13.87 21.74
N GLU A 267 16.20 13.80 22.33
CA GLU A 267 15.47 12.56 22.51
C GLU A 267 14.48 12.37 21.36
N TYR A 268 14.63 11.25 20.65
CA TYR A 268 13.83 10.97 19.45
C TYR A 268 12.48 10.32 19.77
N THR A 269 12.40 9.55 20.86
CA THR A 269 11.22 8.78 21.24
C THR A 269 10.59 9.32 22.52
N PHE A 270 9.35 9.78 22.41
CA PHE A 270 8.59 10.37 23.53
C PHE A 270 7.14 9.86 23.61
N PHE A 271 6.63 9.24 22.54
CA PHE A 271 5.29 8.66 22.47
C PHE A 271 5.37 7.24 21.97
N SER A 272 4.70 6.31 22.66
CA SER A 272 4.40 5.00 22.11
C SER A 272 3.42 5.12 20.93
N GLN A 273 3.27 4.04 20.17
CA GLN A 273 2.25 3.97 19.11
C GLN A 273 0.83 4.28 19.64
N LYS A 274 0.54 3.89 20.89
CA LYS A 274 -0.73 4.15 21.57
C LYS A 274 -0.89 5.62 21.93
N ASP A 275 0.17 6.27 22.39
CA ASP A 275 0.13 7.67 22.81
C ASP A 275 -0.13 8.61 21.64
N PHE A 276 0.51 8.37 20.50
CA PHE A 276 0.20 9.10 19.26
C PHE A 276 -1.29 9.06 18.91
N ARG A 277 -1.90 7.86 18.98
CA ARG A 277 -3.34 7.70 18.70
C ARG A 277 -4.19 8.39 19.76
N HIS A 278 -3.82 8.29 21.02
CA HIS A 278 -4.58 8.88 22.12
C HIS A 278 -4.53 10.41 22.10
N ALA A 279 -3.35 10.99 21.84
CA ALA A 279 -3.15 12.43 21.75
C ALA A 279 -4.05 13.06 20.68
N LEU A 280 -4.12 12.47 19.49
CA LEU A 280 -5.01 12.96 18.41
C LEU A 280 -6.49 12.75 18.73
N ARG A 281 -6.88 11.57 19.24
CA ARG A 281 -8.28 11.27 19.59
C ARG A 281 -8.84 12.17 20.68
N ARG A 282 -8.00 12.58 21.64
CA ARG A 282 -8.37 13.52 22.71
C ARG A 282 -8.92 14.84 22.14
N PHE A 283 -8.42 15.25 20.98
CA PHE A 283 -8.85 16.45 20.27
C PHE A 283 -9.91 16.18 19.20
N GLY A 284 -10.60 15.04 19.26
CA GLY A 284 -11.67 14.70 18.30
C GLY A 284 -11.15 14.37 16.91
N THR A 285 -9.86 14.02 16.76
CA THR A 285 -9.31 13.63 15.45
C THR A 285 -9.59 12.16 15.18
N ARG A 286 -10.15 11.87 14.00
CA ARG A 286 -10.28 10.50 13.48
C ARG A 286 -8.89 10.03 13.04
N VAL A 287 -8.31 9.08 13.76
CA VAL A 287 -7.03 8.47 13.36
C VAL A 287 -7.32 7.42 12.28
N LEU A 288 -7.21 7.84 11.01
CA LEU A 288 -7.57 7.03 9.84
C LEU A 288 -6.66 5.82 9.67
N TYR A 289 -5.36 6.01 9.88
CA TYR A 289 -4.33 5.01 9.59
C TYR A 289 -3.14 5.18 10.53
N THR A 290 -2.60 4.06 11.00
CA THR A 290 -1.27 4.03 11.63
C THR A 290 -0.49 2.80 11.20
N THR A 291 0.81 2.94 10.98
CA THR A 291 1.70 1.81 10.67
C THR A 291 3.10 2.00 11.25
N PRO A 292 3.71 0.95 11.82
CA PRO A 292 5.17 0.87 11.83
C PRO A 292 5.68 0.79 10.39
N HIS A 293 6.84 1.40 10.12
CA HIS A 293 7.41 1.49 8.78
C HIS A 293 8.88 1.08 8.79
N TRP A 294 9.25 0.23 7.84
CA TRP A 294 10.58 -0.36 7.69
C TRP A 294 11.19 0.05 6.34
N ASP A 295 11.91 1.17 6.33
CA ASP A 295 12.63 1.64 5.16
C ASP A 295 13.80 0.71 4.85
N ALA A 296 13.73 0.01 3.72
CA ALA A 296 14.73 -0.97 3.34
C ALA A 296 16.14 -0.39 3.16
N GLN A 297 16.27 0.89 2.78
CA GLN A 297 17.58 1.54 2.64
C GLN A 297 18.16 1.86 4.01
N ILE A 298 17.34 2.39 4.95
CA ILE A 298 17.76 2.61 6.34
C ILE A 298 18.12 1.27 6.97
N ILE A 299 17.34 0.22 6.76
CA ILE A 299 17.63 -1.13 7.27
C ILE A 299 19.00 -1.63 6.77
N ARG A 300 19.26 -1.52 5.46
CA ARG A 300 20.56 -1.89 4.89
C ARG A 300 21.73 -1.07 5.44
N GLN A 301 21.52 0.22 5.65
CA GLN A 301 22.56 1.13 6.11
C GLN A 301 22.84 1.00 7.62
N HIS A 302 21.82 0.77 8.42
CA HIS A 302 21.91 0.83 9.88
C HIS A 302 21.93 -0.55 10.55
N PHE A 303 21.27 -1.56 10.00
CA PHE A 303 20.96 -2.81 10.71
C PHE A 303 21.54 -4.07 10.07
N ASP A 304 21.70 -4.12 8.75
CA ASP A 304 21.91 -5.38 8.01
C ASP A 304 23.23 -6.11 8.39
N LYS A 305 23.06 -7.39 8.80
CA LYS A 305 24.08 -8.42 9.13
C LYS A 305 25.18 -8.10 10.15
N ARG A 306 25.26 -6.86 10.66
CA ARG A 306 26.25 -6.45 11.65
C ARG A 306 25.67 -6.42 13.07
N ILE A 307 24.38 -6.13 13.20
CA ILE A 307 23.75 -5.88 14.49
C ILE A 307 22.70 -6.94 14.78
N ARG A 308 22.65 -7.41 16.03
CA ARG A 308 21.62 -8.34 16.51
C ARG A 308 20.97 -7.76 17.75
N LEU A 309 19.65 -7.72 17.75
CA LEU A 309 18.84 -7.29 18.87
C LEU A 309 18.08 -8.50 19.44
N PHE A 310 18.18 -8.69 20.75
CA PHE A 310 17.45 -9.72 21.47
C PHE A 310 16.70 -9.13 22.67
N ASP A 311 15.65 -9.81 23.09
CA ASP A 311 15.06 -9.59 24.41
C ASP A 311 15.99 -10.11 25.54
N GLU A 312 15.62 -9.88 26.79
CA GLU A 312 16.37 -10.39 27.95
C GLU A 312 16.43 -11.93 28.00
N ASN A 313 15.47 -12.61 27.38
CA ASN A 313 15.43 -14.07 27.24
C ASN A 313 16.27 -14.59 26.07
N LYS A 314 17.04 -13.71 25.40
CA LYS A 314 17.92 -14.02 24.27
C LYS A 314 17.16 -14.43 22.99
N LYS A 315 15.84 -14.21 22.92
CA LYS A 315 15.01 -14.38 21.71
C LYS A 315 15.27 -13.21 20.77
N PRO A 316 15.51 -13.45 19.46
CA PRO A 316 15.74 -12.38 18.50
C PRO A 316 14.48 -11.52 18.32
N LEU A 317 14.64 -10.20 18.38
CA LEU A 317 13.56 -9.22 18.16
C LEU A 317 13.42 -8.80 16.69
N GLY A 318 14.40 -9.13 15.85
CA GLY A 318 14.45 -8.68 14.46
C GLY A 318 14.91 -7.24 14.33
N THR A 319 14.63 -6.63 13.18
CA THR A 319 14.95 -5.22 12.92
C THR A 319 13.82 -4.34 13.45
N PRO A 320 14.10 -3.34 14.32
CA PRO A 320 13.07 -2.42 14.80
C PRO A 320 12.52 -1.59 13.63
N GLU A 321 11.33 -1.03 13.79
CA GLU A 321 10.77 -0.08 12.84
C GLU A 321 11.74 1.09 12.61
N THR A 322 11.80 1.62 11.39
CA THR A 322 12.63 2.80 11.09
C THR A 322 11.89 4.10 11.37
N SER A 323 10.56 4.05 11.37
CA SER A 323 9.66 5.15 11.71
C SER A 323 8.26 4.61 11.97
N TYR A 324 7.40 5.43 12.51
CA TYR A 324 5.98 5.18 12.71
C TYR A 324 5.16 6.29 12.04
N ILE A 325 4.15 5.89 11.30
CA ILE A 325 3.29 6.78 10.50
C ILE A 325 1.92 6.87 11.17
N VAL A 326 1.37 8.08 11.22
CA VAL A 326 0.02 8.37 11.68
C VAL A 326 -0.64 9.35 10.71
N VAL A 327 -1.83 8.99 10.24
CA VAL A 327 -2.69 9.88 9.46
C VAL A 327 -3.95 10.15 10.28
N GLY A 328 -4.10 11.40 10.71
CA GLY A 328 -5.29 11.91 11.37
C GLY A 328 -6.13 12.75 10.42
N GLN A 329 -7.46 12.70 10.60
CA GLN A 329 -8.40 13.57 9.94
C GLN A 329 -9.19 14.36 10.99
N LYS A 330 -9.22 15.67 10.85
CA LYS A 330 -10.04 16.53 11.70
C LYS A 330 -11.50 16.31 11.35
N VAL A 331 -12.32 16.01 12.36
CA VAL A 331 -13.76 15.86 12.20
C VAL A 331 -14.49 16.67 13.28
N SER A 332 -15.71 17.10 12.94
CA SER A 332 -16.59 17.79 13.89
C SER A 332 -17.06 16.88 15.03
N GLN A 333 -17.52 17.48 16.12
CA GLN A 333 -18.11 16.73 17.24
C GLN A 333 -19.29 15.88 16.76
N GLN A 334 -19.55 14.77 17.46
CA GLN A 334 -20.61 13.80 17.12
C GLN A 334 -20.45 13.15 15.73
N ARG A 335 -19.24 13.20 15.15
CA ARG A 335 -18.87 12.37 13.99
C ARG A 335 -18.11 11.13 14.43
N SER A 336 -18.23 10.08 13.61
CA SER A 336 -17.51 8.84 13.82
C SER A 336 -15.99 9.06 13.83
N LEU A 337 -15.31 8.54 14.85
CA LEU A 337 -13.86 8.54 15.02
C LEU A 337 -13.27 7.15 14.82
N LYS A 338 -14.01 6.12 15.22
CA LYS A 338 -13.56 4.73 15.16
C LYS A 338 -14.76 3.80 15.15
N ILE A 339 -14.71 2.77 14.33
CA ILE A 339 -15.63 1.63 14.42
C ILE A 339 -14.85 0.45 14.97
N GLU A 340 -15.34 -0.18 16.02
CA GLU A 340 -14.66 -1.31 16.65
C GLU A 340 -15.63 -2.40 17.08
N GLU A 341 -15.13 -3.63 17.09
CA GLU A 341 -15.88 -4.75 17.64
C GLU A 341 -15.95 -4.64 19.17
N ARG A 342 -17.15 -4.71 19.72
CA ARG A 342 -17.39 -4.56 21.16
C ARG A 342 -17.62 -5.88 21.87
N LYS A 343 -18.45 -6.75 21.30
CA LYS A 343 -18.80 -8.07 21.87
C LYS A 343 -19.38 -8.99 20.82
N ILE A 344 -19.31 -10.29 21.08
CA ILE A 344 -20.04 -11.31 20.32
C ILE A 344 -21.55 -11.12 20.56
N SER A 345 -22.36 -11.24 19.51
CA SER A 345 -23.82 -11.22 19.64
C SER A 345 -24.34 -12.58 20.11
N GLN A 346 -25.43 -12.54 20.90
CA GLN A 346 -26.19 -13.73 21.29
C GLN A 346 -27.37 -13.98 20.34
N ASN A 347 -27.60 -13.10 19.38
CA ASN A 347 -28.61 -13.27 18.36
C ASN A 347 -28.20 -14.42 17.43
N LEU A 348 -29.16 -15.29 17.11
CA LEU A 348 -28.96 -16.47 16.29
C LEU A 348 -29.38 -16.24 14.82
N ASN A 349 -30.03 -15.10 14.54
CA ASN A 349 -30.43 -14.73 13.19
C ASN A 349 -29.22 -14.16 12.46
N THR A 350 -28.71 -14.93 11.51
CA THR A 350 -27.60 -14.52 10.63
C THR A 350 -28.11 -14.38 9.20
N ASN A 351 -27.61 -13.37 8.49
CA ASN A 351 -27.84 -13.16 7.06
C ASN A 351 -26.79 -13.88 6.19
N LEU A 352 -25.85 -14.59 6.81
CA LEU A 352 -24.85 -15.40 6.10
C LEU A 352 -25.25 -16.87 6.06
N HIS A 353 -25.32 -17.42 4.85
CA HIS A 353 -25.62 -18.82 4.61
C HIS A 353 -24.36 -19.59 4.21
N ILE A 354 -24.18 -20.78 4.78
CA ILE A 354 -23.10 -21.68 4.38
C ILE A 354 -23.72 -22.84 3.60
N SER A 355 -23.26 -23.02 2.36
CA SER A 355 -23.59 -24.17 1.52
C SER A 355 -22.35 -25.05 1.34
N ALA A 356 -22.53 -26.33 1.04
CA ALA A 356 -21.43 -27.25 0.78
C ALA A 356 -21.48 -27.72 -0.68
N MET A 357 -20.33 -27.64 -1.37
CA MET A 357 -20.16 -28.15 -2.73
C MET A 357 -19.11 -29.24 -2.76
N ARG A 358 -19.42 -30.36 -3.41
CA ARG A 358 -18.49 -31.48 -3.61
C ARG A 358 -17.91 -31.43 -5.01
N ASP A 359 -16.59 -31.52 -5.12
CA ASP A 359 -15.92 -31.86 -6.37
C ASP A 359 -16.15 -33.34 -6.66
N ARG A 360 -16.84 -33.67 -7.76
CA ARG A 360 -17.10 -35.07 -8.16
C ARG A 360 -15.86 -35.81 -8.67
N VAL A 361 -14.80 -35.09 -9.04
CA VAL A 361 -13.53 -35.64 -9.55
C VAL A 361 -12.58 -35.91 -8.39
N GLU A 362 -12.38 -34.94 -7.50
CA GLU A 362 -11.43 -35.06 -6.38
C GLU A 362 -12.07 -35.59 -5.08
N GLY A 363 -13.40 -35.50 -4.95
CA GLY A 363 -14.14 -35.87 -3.75
C GLY A 363 -14.11 -34.81 -2.63
N THR A 364 -13.31 -33.75 -2.77
CA THR A 364 -13.19 -32.64 -1.82
C THR A 364 -14.52 -31.92 -1.63
N ILE A 365 -14.83 -31.54 -0.38
CA ILE A 365 -16.01 -30.74 -0.04
C ILE A 365 -15.55 -29.34 0.35
N TYR A 366 -16.18 -28.32 -0.23
CA TYR A 366 -15.96 -26.91 0.04
C TYR A 366 -17.16 -26.33 0.77
N ASP A 367 -16.93 -25.66 1.89
CA ASP A 367 -17.94 -24.80 2.53
C ASP A 367 -17.87 -23.41 1.89
N LEU A 368 -19.01 -22.89 1.41
CA LEU A 368 -19.15 -21.60 0.74
C LEU A 368 -20.09 -20.69 1.52
N ALA A 369 -19.58 -19.52 1.90
CA ALA A 369 -20.34 -18.45 2.52
C ALA A 369 -20.98 -17.53 1.47
N SER A 370 -22.27 -17.26 1.60
CA SER A 370 -23.01 -16.35 0.74
C SER A 370 -23.92 -15.45 1.56
N ARG A 371 -24.02 -14.18 1.14
CA ARG A 371 -25.04 -13.22 1.62
C ARG A 371 -26.32 -13.26 0.79
N GLY A 372 -26.36 -14.05 -0.28
CA GLY A 372 -27.49 -14.10 -1.21
C GLY A 372 -27.69 -12.79 -1.99
N ILE A 373 -26.61 -12.05 -2.24
CA ILE A 373 -26.63 -10.81 -3.02
C ILE A 373 -25.62 -10.88 -4.15
N ASP A 374 -26.00 -10.42 -5.34
CA ASP A 374 -25.09 -10.20 -6.45
C ASP A 374 -24.80 -8.70 -6.59
N LEU A 375 -23.51 -8.36 -6.66
CA LEU A 375 -23.03 -6.99 -6.56
C LEU A 375 -22.36 -6.52 -7.85
N ALA A 376 -22.69 -5.30 -8.23
CA ALA A 376 -21.96 -4.53 -9.21
C ALA A 376 -21.27 -3.34 -8.54
N GLU A 377 -20.06 -3.02 -8.98
CA GLU A 377 -19.32 -1.84 -8.55
C GLU A 377 -19.17 -0.88 -9.72
N VAL A 378 -19.63 0.36 -9.53
CA VAL A 378 -19.59 1.42 -10.53
C VAL A 378 -18.47 2.40 -10.19
N LEU A 379 -17.59 2.66 -11.16
CA LEU A 379 -16.50 3.63 -11.06
C LEU A 379 -16.65 4.70 -12.16
N PRO A 380 -17.37 5.81 -11.87
CA PRO A 380 -17.46 6.94 -12.78
C PRO A 380 -16.12 7.65 -12.87
N TYR A 381 -15.82 8.20 -14.05
CA TYR A 381 -14.54 8.85 -14.29
C TYR A 381 -14.66 10.02 -15.26
N ARG A 382 -13.64 10.88 -15.26
CA ARG A 382 -13.44 11.91 -16.27
C ARG A 382 -11.96 12.13 -16.53
N ILE A 383 -11.63 12.53 -17.75
CA ILE A 383 -10.28 12.98 -18.11
C ILE A 383 -10.26 14.51 -18.00
N THR A 384 -9.31 15.04 -17.23
CA THR A 384 -9.15 16.49 -17.06
C THR A 384 -8.47 17.12 -18.27
N SER A 385 -8.47 18.46 -18.34
CA SER A 385 -7.81 19.21 -19.42
C SER A 385 -6.29 18.94 -19.52
N ASP A 386 -5.66 18.59 -18.41
CA ASP A 386 -4.25 18.18 -18.29
C ASP A 386 -4.02 16.69 -18.58
N LYS A 387 -5.02 15.97 -19.11
CA LYS A 387 -4.99 14.53 -19.42
C LYS A 387 -4.83 13.61 -18.19
N SER A 388 -5.10 14.12 -17.00
CA SER A 388 -5.13 13.30 -15.78
C SER A 388 -6.46 12.55 -15.67
N LEU A 389 -6.40 11.32 -15.16
CA LEU A 389 -7.58 10.50 -14.90
C LEU A 389 -8.11 10.81 -13.50
N ASN A 390 -9.32 11.35 -13.43
CA ASN A 390 -10.04 11.53 -12.17
C ASN A 390 -11.20 10.54 -12.08
N ILE A 391 -11.38 9.96 -10.90
CA ILE A 391 -12.42 8.98 -10.59
C ILE A 391 -13.32 9.50 -9.47
N PHE A 392 -14.55 9.03 -9.44
CA PHE A 392 -15.51 9.30 -8.38
C PHE A 392 -15.63 8.06 -7.50
N ILE A 393 -15.19 8.19 -6.25
CA ILE A 393 -15.11 7.09 -5.29
C ILE A 393 -15.93 7.41 -4.05
N HIS A 394 -16.33 6.37 -3.33
CA HIS A 394 -17.07 6.51 -2.08
C HIS A 394 -16.09 6.51 -0.91
N GLU A 395 -15.76 7.71 -0.44
CA GLU A 395 -14.82 7.96 0.65
C GLU A 395 -15.51 7.90 2.01
N GLY A 396 -14.84 7.33 3.01
CA GLY A 396 -15.31 7.32 4.40
C GLY A 396 -16.42 6.30 4.67
N LEU A 397 -16.49 5.25 3.84
CA LEU A 397 -17.40 4.13 3.99
C LEU A 397 -17.07 3.33 5.26
N PRO A 398 -18.05 3.05 6.13
CA PRO A 398 -17.84 2.20 7.30
C PRO A 398 -17.63 0.73 6.86
N ARG A 399 -16.51 0.14 7.31
CA ARG A 399 -16.17 -1.28 7.17
C ARG A 399 -15.69 -1.81 8.52
N SER A 400 -16.65 -2.25 9.32
CA SER A 400 -16.43 -2.59 10.72
C SER A 400 -15.49 -3.79 10.91
N LEU A 401 -15.53 -4.78 10.01
CA LEU A 401 -14.69 -5.99 10.06
C LEU A 401 -13.18 -5.68 9.97
N MET A 402 -12.78 -4.48 9.50
CA MET A 402 -11.38 -4.04 9.56
C MET A 402 -10.82 -4.03 10.97
N ASN A 403 -11.69 -3.81 11.96
CA ASN A 403 -11.38 -3.72 13.37
C ASN A 403 -12.01 -4.87 14.17
N ALA A 404 -12.20 -6.02 13.53
CA ALA A 404 -12.54 -7.25 14.22
C ALA A 404 -11.41 -7.64 15.19
N VAL A 405 -11.76 -8.13 16.38
CA VAL A 405 -10.79 -8.63 17.37
C VAL A 405 -9.97 -9.79 16.77
N PRO A 406 -8.64 -9.84 16.91
CA PRO A 406 -7.88 -11.00 16.46
C PRO A 406 -8.28 -12.27 17.24
N ARG A 407 -8.56 -13.39 16.55
CA ARG A 407 -9.01 -14.66 17.19
C ARG A 407 -7.86 -15.63 17.43
N SER A 408 -7.05 -15.88 16.40
CA SER A 408 -6.07 -16.98 16.39
C SER A 408 -4.61 -16.51 16.39
N SER A 409 -4.34 -15.35 15.78
CA SER A 409 -2.99 -14.79 15.65
C SER A 409 -3.07 -13.26 15.57
N PRO A 410 -2.05 -12.54 16.06
CA PRO A 410 -1.95 -11.10 15.83
C PRO A 410 -1.77 -10.80 14.33
N ASN A 411 -2.08 -9.56 13.94
CA ASN A 411 -1.69 -9.05 12.62
C ASN A 411 -0.17 -8.81 12.59
N ILE A 412 0.51 -9.31 11.56
CA ILE A 412 1.98 -9.34 11.53
C ILE A 412 2.66 -8.03 11.09
N ASP A 413 1.87 -7.01 10.70
CA ASP A 413 2.38 -5.75 10.15
C ASP A 413 2.08 -4.50 10.99
N GLY A 414 1.38 -4.67 12.11
CA GLY A 414 1.06 -3.60 13.04
C GLY A 414 0.16 -2.48 12.50
N LYS A 415 -0.40 -2.59 11.28
CA LYS A 415 -1.29 -1.56 10.73
C LYS A 415 -2.65 -1.57 11.41
N LEU A 416 -3.18 -0.38 11.62
CA LEU A 416 -4.51 -0.16 12.14
C LEU A 416 -5.23 0.91 11.32
N TRP A 417 -6.55 0.76 11.20
CA TRP A 417 -7.42 1.72 10.54
C TRP A 417 -8.55 2.17 11.46
N SER A 418 -9.19 3.29 11.13
CA SER A 418 -10.35 3.77 11.87
C SER A 418 -11.62 2.91 11.68
N GLY A 419 -11.64 2.00 10.70
CA GLY A 419 -12.86 1.31 10.26
C GLY A 419 -13.62 2.07 9.17
N HIS A 420 -13.01 3.12 8.61
CA HIS A 420 -13.49 3.87 7.45
C HIS A 420 -12.53 3.66 6.28
N THR A 421 -13.06 3.37 5.10
CA THR A 421 -12.26 3.12 3.90
C THR A 421 -12.87 3.78 2.67
N THR A 422 -12.21 3.60 1.54
CA THR A 422 -12.61 4.10 0.23
C THR A 422 -12.81 2.92 -0.73
N GLU A 423 -13.96 2.88 -1.40
CA GLU A 423 -14.32 1.83 -2.37
C GLU A 423 -15.03 2.44 -3.60
N ALA A 424 -15.20 1.64 -4.65
CA ALA A 424 -16.13 1.95 -5.74
C ALA A 424 -17.59 1.91 -5.23
N MET A 425 -18.52 2.50 -5.98
CA MET A 425 -19.92 2.56 -5.56
C MET A 425 -20.64 1.24 -5.87
N SER A 426 -21.19 0.59 -4.84
CA SER A 426 -21.86 -0.71 -5.00
C SER A 426 -23.37 -0.57 -5.30
N PHE A 427 -23.87 -1.40 -6.21
CA PHE A 427 -25.28 -1.52 -6.61
C PHE A 427 -25.67 -3.00 -6.79
N PRO A 428 -26.97 -3.36 -6.70
CA PRO A 428 -27.44 -4.69 -7.09
C PRO A 428 -27.12 -4.97 -8.57
N MET A 429 -26.64 -6.17 -8.86
CA MET A 429 -26.30 -6.58 -10.23
C MET A 429 -27.50 -6.46 -11.18
N ASP A 430 -28.69 -6.93 -10.78
CA ASP A 430 -29.93 -6.83 -11.57
C ASP A 430 -30.26 -5.39 -11.99
N THR A 431 -29.93 -4.41 -11.14
CA THR A 431 -30.13 -2.99 -11.47
C THR A 431 -29.21 -2.59 -12.62
N MET A 432 -27.96 -3.01 -12.58
CA MET A 432 -26.97 -2.68 -13.61
C MET A 432 -27.24 -3.43 -14.93
N GLU A 433 -27.67 -4.69 -14.87
CA GLU A 433 -28.05 -5.45 -16.06
C GLU A 433 -29.22 -4.83 -16.81
N SER A 434 -30.21 -4.31 -16.09
CA SER A 434 -31.34 -3.59 -16.69
C SER A 434 -30.89 -2.34 -17.45
N LEU A 435 -29.85 -1.66 -16.94
CA LEU A 435 -29.30 -0.43 -17.55
C LEU A 435 -28.36 -0.72 -18.72
N ARG A 436 -27.79 -1.93 -18.82
CA ARG A 436 -26.85 -2.33 -19.88
C ARG A 436 -27.51 -2.33 -21.26
N LYS A 437 -28.79 -2.72 -21.34
CA LYS A 437 -29.57 -2.80 -22.59
C LYS A 437 -30.35 -1.52 -22.89
N ASP A 438 -30.24 -0.54 -21.99
CA ASP A 438 -31.06 0.67 -22.00
C ASP A 438 -30.42 1.78 -22.83
N HIS A 439 -31.16 2.87 -23.03
CA HIS A 439 -30.68 4.02 -23.79
C HIS A 439 -30.18 5.14 -22.86
N PHE A 440 -29.39 6.05 -23.43
CA PHE A 440 -28.78 7.18 -22.71
C PHE A 440 -29.71 7.90 -21.70
N PRO A 441 -31.01 8.16 -21.98
CA PRO A 441 -31.90 8.79 -21.00
C PRO A 441 -32.05 8.02 -19.69
N SER A 442 -32.07 6.68 -19.73
CA SER A 442 -32.15 5.83 -18.54
C SER A 442 -30.87 5.91 -17.71
N VAL A 443 -29.71 5.78 -18.36
CA VAL A 443 -28.39 5.92 -17.71
C VAL A 443 -28.24 7.30 -17.08
N MET A 444 -28.63 8.36 -17.80
CA MET A 444 -28.63 9.72 -17.26
C MET A 444 -29.55 9.89 -16.05
N LYS A 445 -30.76 9.32 -16.09
CA LYS A 445 -31.71 9.33 -14.96
C LYS A 445 -31.12 8.59 -13.76
N PHE A 446 -30.51 7.42 -14.00
CA PHE A 446 -29.90 6.60 -12.97
C PHE A 446 -28.72 7.33 -12.29
N ALA A 447 -27.75 7.82 -13.07
CA ALA A 447 -26.55 8.48 -12.57
C ALA A 447 -26.89 9.74 -11.75
N LYS A 448 -27.80 10.59 -12.25
CA LYS A 448 -28.27 11.78 -11.51
C LYS A 448 -29.07 11.41 -10.27
N GLY A 449 -29.82 10.31 -10.33
CA GLY A 449 -30.70 9.84 -9.26
C GLY A 449 -29.95 9.20 -8.08
N HIS A 450 -28.91 8.42 -8.34
CA HIS A 450 -28.23 7.62 -7.32
C HIS A 450 -26.98 8.29 -6.76
N PHE A 451 -26.15 8.85 -7.64
CA PHE A 451 -24.86 9.42 -7.26
C PHE A 451 -24.65 10.83 -7.78
N GLY A 452 -25.71 11.52 -8.24
CA GLY A 452 -25.68 12.95 -8.53
C GLY A 452 -24.79 13.39 -9.69
N LEU A 453 -24.27 12.45 -10.50
CA LEU A 453 -23.39 12.76 -11.62
C LEU A 453 -24.16 12.78 -12.95
N LYS A 454 -23.66 13.58 -13.89
CA LYS A 454 -24.19 13.65 -15.25
C LYS A 454 -23.24 12.89 -16.19
N PRO A 455 -23.69 11.83 -16.88
CA PRO A 455 -22.90 11.18 -17.91
C PRO A 455 -22.56 12.14 -19.05
N CYS A 456 -21.41 11.96 -19.71
CA CYS A 456 -21.15 12.68 -20.96
C CYS A 456 -22.14 12.25 -22.03
N MET A 457 -22.47 13.14 -22.98
CA MET A 457 -23.51 12.89 -23.97
C MET A 457 -23.25 11.62 -24.80
N GLY A 458 -24.19 10.67 -24.74
CA GLY A 458 -24.13 9.41 -25.47
C GLY A 458 -23.40 8.28 -24.75
N GLU A 459 -22.75 8.55 -23.61
CA GLU A 459 -22.03 7.54 -22.83
C GLU A 459 -22.98 6.62 -22.08
N LEU A 460 -22.72 5.31 -22.17
CA LEU A 460 -23.44 4.26 -21.46
C LEU A 460 -22.50 3.60 -20.44
N PHE A 461 -23.03 2.71 -19.61
CA PHE A 461 -22.19 1.89 -18.75
C PHE A 461 -21.37 0.92 -19.60
N GLU A 462 -20.06 0.89 -19.36
CA GLU A 462 -19.14 -0.05 -19.98
C GLU A 462 -18.65 -1.07 -18.95
N GLU A 463 -18.55 -2.34 -19.33
CA GLU A 463 -18.05 -3.37 -18.43
C GLU A 463 -16.55 -3.24 -18.20
N GLY A 464 -16.16 -3.37 -16.94
CA GLY A 464 -14.79 -3.55 -16.50
C GLY A 464 -14.53 -4.99 -16.04
N PRO A 465 -13.45 -5.20 -15.28
CA PRO A 465 -13.12 -6.52 -14.73
C PRO A 465 -14.21 -7.06 -13.79
N GLY A 466 -14.54 -8.33 -13.94
CA GLY A 466 -15.19 -9.13 -12.90
C GLY A 466 -14.15 -9.83 -12.03
N PHE A 467 -14.43 -10.05 -10.75
CA PHE A 467 -13.51 -10.78 -9.87
C PHE A 467 -14.22 -11.57 -8.78
N TYR A 468 -13.57 -12.65 -8.36
CA TYR A 468 -13.97 -13.51 -7.24
C TYR A 468 -13.01 -13.27 -6.05
N PRO A 469 -13.48 -12.69 -4.94
CA PRO A 469 -12.60 -12.26 -3.84
C PRO A 469 -11.87 -13.41 -3.12
N ALA A 470 -12.59 -14.50 -2.81
CA ALA A 470 -12.01 -15.74 -2.30
C ALA A 470 -12.84 -16.96 -2.78
N PRO A 471 -12.74 -17.34 -4.07
CA PRO A 471 -13.65 -18.28 -4.75
C PRO A 471 -13.65 -19.71 -4.20
N ASN A 472 -12.75 -20.03 -3.26
CA ASN A 472 -12.73 -21.29 -2.55
C ASN A 472 -13.72 -21.33 -1.36
N PHE A 473 -14.18 -20.18 -0.86
CA PHE A 473 -15.08 -20.14 0.30
C PHE A 473 -16.05 -18.94 0.36
N ILE A 474 -15.95 -17.95 -0.54
CA ILE A 474 -16.89 -16.83 -0.68
C ILE A 474 -17.60 -16.96 -2.01
N ASP A 475 -18.91 -17.17 -1.94
CA ASP A 475 -19.82 -17.31 -3.07
C ASP A 475 -20.40 -15.94 -3.43
N GLU A 476 -19.54 -15.08 -3.98
CA GLU A 476 -19.88 -13.78 -4.54
C GLU A 476 -19.05 -13.51 -5.79
N HIS A 477 -19.71 -12.97 -6.82
CA HIS A 477 -19.06 -12.36 -7.99
C HIS A 477 -19.33 -10.86 -7.97
N ILE A 478 -18.27 -10.07 -8.21
CA ILE A 478 -18.39 -8.61 -8.28
C ILE A 478 -18.02 -8.15 -9.68
N GLN A 479 -18.99 -7.52 -10.35
CA GLN A 479 -18.82 -6.99 -11.70
C GLN A 479 -18.53 -5.48 -11.67
N THR A 480 -17.47 -5.04 -12.34
CA THR A 480 -17.15 -3.61 -12.48
C THR A 480 -17.88 -2.98 -13.67
N PHE A 481 -18.36 -1.75 -13.50
CA PHE A 481 -18.85 -0.88 -14.59
C PHE A 481 -18.19 0.49 -14.54
N TYR A 482 -17.80 1.00 -15.71
CA TYR A 482 -17.28 2.35 -15.89
C TYR A 482 -18.34 3.27 -16.50
N LEU A 483 -18.27 4.55 -16.16
CA LEU A 483 -19.15 5.57 -16.73
C LEU A 483 -18.39 6.90 -16.87
N ALA A 484 -18.23 7.37 -18.10
CA ALA A 484 -17.68 8.69 -18.35
C ALA A 484 -18.69 9.79 -17.95
N VAL A 485 -18.26 10.72 -17.11
CA VAL A 485 -19.12 11.78 -16.56
C VAL A 485 -18.55 13.18 -16.80
N GLU A 486 -19.44 14.16 -16.83
CA GLU A 486 -19.08 15.58 -16.90
C GLU A 486 -18.54 16.07 -15.54
N LYS A 487 -17.82 17.19 -15.56
CA LYS A 487 -17.43 17.88 -14.34
C LYS A 487 -18.69 18.32 -13.58
N PRO A 488 -18.86 17.98 -12.29
CA PRO A 488 -20.02 18.43 -11.53
C PRO A 488 -19.92 19.92 -11.20
N ASP A 489 -21.05 20.62 -11.19
CA ASP A 489 -21.14 22.03 -10.83
C ASP A 489 -21.04 22.27 -9.31
N LYS A 490 -21.31 21.23 -8.51
CA LYS A 490 -21.38 21.26 -7.04
C LYS A 490 -20.83 19.95 -6.47
N GLU A 491 -20.57 19.95 -5.17
CA GLU A 491 -20.23 18.74 -4.44
C GLU A 491 -21.30 17.65 -4.64
N VAL A 492 -20.83 16.42 -4.84
CA VAL A 492 -21.66 15.30 -5.22
C VAL A 492 -22.32 14.71 -3.98
N ALA A 493 -23.60 15.00 -3.78
CA ALA A 493 -24.36 14.44 -2.68
C ALA A 493 -24.67 12.96 -2.93
N LEU A 494 -24.32 12.11 -1.95
CA LEU A 494 -24.75 10.72 -1.92
C LEU A 494 -26.25 10.66 -1.68
N LYS A 495 -27.00 10.02 -2.58
CA LYS A 495 -28.47 9.94 -2.49
C LYS A 495 -28.95 8.59 -1.97
N ASN A 496 -28.34 7.50 -2.43
CA ASN A 496 -28.67 6.14 -2.02
C ASN A 496 -27.43 5.43 -1.49
N LEU A 497 -27.58 4.71 -0.37
CA LEU A 497 -26.54 3.91 0.25
C LEU A 497 -26.94 2.44 0.11
N PHE A 498 -26.04 1.59 -0.35
CA PHE A 498 -26.27 0.15 -0.35
C PHE A 498 -25.95 -0.46 1.04
N GLY A 499 -26.70 -1.50 1.43
CA GLY A 499 -27.05 -1.84 2.82
C GLY A 499 -25.94 -2.20 3.82
N ASP A 500 -24.70 -2.44 3.42
CA ASP A 500 -23.61 -2.81 4.35
C ASP A 500 -23.13 -1.64 5.23
N ALA A 501 -23.33 -0.42 4.77
CA ALA A 501 -23.00 0.79 5.54
C ALA A 501 -24.20 1.33 6.35
N ASP A 502 -25.40 0.77 6.15
CA ASP A 502 -26.60 1.24 6.85
C ASP A 502 -26.55 0.87 8.35
N GLY A 503 -27.02 1.77 9.20
CA GLY A 503 -26.97 1.59 10.67
C GLY A 503 -25.72 2.11 11.39
N PHE A 504 -24.70 2.63 10.68
CA PHE A 504 -23.63 3.43 11.28
C PHE A 504 -23.95 4.94 11.21
N SER A 505 -23.26 5.76 12.01
CA SER A 505 -23.55 7.21 12.08
C SER A 505 -23.04 7.97 10.85
N THR A 506 -22.00 7.44 10.19
CA THR A 506 -21.44 7.97 8.96
C THR A 506 -21.83 7.13 7.75
N LYS A 507 -22.07 7.83 6.64
CA LYS A 507 -22.41 7.24 5.34
C LYS A 507 -21.33 7.46 4.28
N GLY A 508 -20.24 8.14 4.65
CA GLY A 508 -19.24 8.59 3.68
C GLY A 508 -19.78 9.65 2.72
N ARG A 509 -18.99 9.96 1.68
CA ARG A 509 -19.35 10.90 0.60
C ARG A 509 -18.76 10.44 -0.72
N ILE A 510 -19.32 10.93 -1.82
CA ILE A 510 -18.73 10.74 -3.15
C ILE A 510 -17.73 11.87 -3.37
N ARG A 511 -16.51 11.50 -3.71
CA ARG A 511 -15.41 12.45 -3.92
C ARG A 511 -14.75 12.22 -5.27
N GLU A 512 -14.46 13.31 -5.97
CA GLU A 512 -13.64 13.29 -7.17
C GLU A 512 -12.17 13.35 -6.78
N ILE A 513 -11.38 12.34 -7.18
CA ILE A 513 -9.96 12.23 -6.82
C ILE A 513 -9.15 11.82 -8.04
N ASN A 514 -7.91 12.31 -8.14
CA ASN A 514 -6.96 11.80 -9.13
C ASN A 514 -6.67 10.31 -8.87
N ALA A 515 -6.90 9.46 -9.87
CA ALA A 515 -6.79 8.02 -9.73
C ALA A 515 -5.36 7.56 -9.36
N GLN A 516 -4.33 8.30 -9.77
CA GLN A 516 -2.93 8.01 -9.41
C GLN A 516 -2.69 8.18 -7.91
N GLN A 517 -3.36 9.14 -7.27
CA GLN A 517 -3.23 9.34 -5.82
C GLN A 517 -3.84 8.18 -5.04
N VAL A 518 -4.94 7.62 -5.53
CA VAL A 518 -5.55 6.43 -4.94
C VAL A 518 -4.63 5.21 -5.08
N LEU A 519 -4.00 5.00 -6.25
CA LEU A 519 -2.99 3.95 -6.42
C LEU A 519 -1.77 4.15 -5.50
N ASN A 520 -1.31 5.40 -5.35
CA ASN A 520 -0.21 5.71 -4.41
C ASN A 520 -0.61 5.36 -2.97
N ALA A 521 -1.82 5.72 -2.53
CA ALA A 521 -2.35 5.38 -1.21
C ALA A 521 -2.43 3.87 -0.95
N MET A 522 -2.82 3.07 -1.95
CA MET A 522 -2.80 1.61 -1.84
C MET A 522 -1.37 1.07 -1.69
N SER A 523 -0.42 1.64 -2.44
CA SER A 523 0.98 1.19 -2.43
C SER A 523 1.71 1.40 -1.10
N VAL A 524 1.21 2.31 -0.25
CA VAL A 524 1.72 2.55 1.12
C VAL A 524 0.81 1.97 2.22
N GLY A 525 -0.26 1.27 1.83
CA GLY A 525 -1.15 0.54 2.73
C GLY A 525 -2.19 1.43 3.40
N PHE A 526 -2.30 2.70 2.99
CA PHE A 526 -3.31 3.62 3.51
C PHE A 526 -4.72 3.12 3.17
N TYR A 527 -4.92 2.65 1.93
CA TYR A 527 -6.15 1.95 1.52
C TYR A 527 -5.91 0.44 1.38
N PRO A 528 -6.50 -0.40 2.25
CA PRO A 528 -6.22 -1.84 2.28
C PRO A 528 -7.17 -2.64 1.38
N THR A 529 -7.19 -2.31 0.09
CA THR A 529 -8.08 -2.94 -0.90
C THR A 529 -7.30 -3.28 -2.18
N SER A 530 -7.48 -4.51 -2.66
CA SER A 530 -6.98 -4.95 -3.98
C SER A 530 -8.02 -4.73 -5.09
N ARG A 531 -9.31 -4.74 -4.74
CA ARG A 531 -10.44 -4.65 -5.70
C ARG A 531 -10.40 -3.34 -6.47
N LEU A 532 -10.35 -2.23 -5.74
CA LEU A 532 -10.30 -0.89 -6.33
C LEU A 532 -8.98 -0.64 -7.07
N GLU A 533 -7.87 -1.28 -6.65
CA GLU A 533 -6.60 -1.20 -7.37
C GLU A 533 -6.74 -1.78 -8.79
N LEU A 534 -7.30 -2.98 -8.91
CA LEU A 534 -7.54 -3.66 -10.19
C LEU A 534 -8.49 -2.85 -11.09
N GLN A 535 -9.55 -2.28 -10.51
CA GLN A 535 -10.51 -1.45 -11.24
C GLN A 535 -9.86 -0.20 -11.82
N ILE A 536 -8.99 0.47 -11.06
CA ILE A 536 -8.30 1.67 -11.51
C ILE A 536 -7.25 1.33 -12.57
N LEU A 537 -6.46 0.29 -12.36
CA LEU A 537 -5.44 -0.15 -13.33
C LEU A 537 -6.07 -0.54 -14.67
N ALA A 538 -7.17 -1.30 -14.65
CA ALA A 538 -7.90 -1.66 -15.85
C ALA A 538 -8.48 -0.42 -16.57
N LEU A 539 -8.92 0.60 -15.83
CA LEU A 539 -9.40 1.86 -16.42
C LEU A 539 -8.26 2.66 -17.07
N TYR A 540 -7.09 2.77 -16.43
CA TYR A 540 -5.90 3.38 -17.03
C TYR A 540 -5.52 2.69 -18.35
N GLU A 541 -5.51 1.36 -18.34
CA GLU A 541 -5.24 0.54 -19.51
C GLU A 541 -6.26 0.78 -20.62
N LYS A 542 -7.55 0.69 -20.29
CA LYS A 542 -8.66 0.92 -21.23
C LYS A 542 -8.57 2.28 -21.91
N LEU A 543 -8.16 3.31 -21.16
CA LEU A 543 -8.06 4.68 -21.66
C LEU A 543 -6.70 4.98 -22.35
N GLY A 544 -5.75 4.04 -22.33
CA GLY A 544 -4.40 4.25 -22.85
C GLY A 544 -3.63 5.34 -22.10
N ILE A 545 -3.97 5.60 -20.83
CA ILE A 545 -3.32 6.60 -20.00
C ILE A 545 -2.20 5.89 -19.21
N PRO A 546 -0.95 6.39 -19.25
CA PRO A 546 0.11 5.83 -18.42
C PRO A 546 -0.13 6.15 -16.95
N TYR A 547 0.12 5.17 -16.09
CA TYR A 547 0.19 5.35 -14.64
C TYR A 547 1.64 5.18 -14.17
N THR A 548 1.91 5.62 -12.94
CA THR A 548 3.23 5.56 -12.31
C THR A 548 3.18 4.73 -11.04
N SER A 549 4.31 4.14 -10.66
CA SER A 549 4.47 3.47 -9.37
C SER A 549 5.89 3.67 -8.89
N TRP A 550 6.05 4.16 -7.66
CA TRP A 550 7.36 4.36 -7.03
C TRP A 550 7.72 3.23 -6.07
N ALA A 551 6.85 2.24 -5.91
CA ALA A 551 7.10 1.08 -5.08
C ALA A 551 8.27 0.26 -5.64
N GLU A 552 9.26 -0.04 -4.81
CA GLU A 552 10.38 -0.90 -5.16
C GLU A 552 10.12 -2.34 -4.71
N SER A 553 10.39 -3.32 -5.59
CA SER A 553 10.59 -4.70 -5.13
C SER A 553 12.09 -4.98 -4.98
N PRO A 554 12.57 -5.36 -3.79
CA PRO A 554 13.98 -5.64 -3.59
C PRO A 554 14.42 -6.96 -4.24
N LEU A 555 13.49 -7.78 -4.73
CA LEU A 555 13.76 -9.13 -5.24
C LEU A 555 14.72 -9.11 -6.43
N SER A 556 15.76 -9.94 -6.36
CA SER A 556 16.65 -10.21 -7.49
C SER A 556 16.29 -11.58 -8.07
N ILE A 557 15.72 -11.59 -9.27
CA ILE A 557 15.30 -12.83 -9.93
C ILE A 557 16.54 -13.55 -10.46
N LYS A 558 16.72 -14.80 -10.04
CA LYS A 558 17.81 -15.67 -10.47
C LYS A 558 17.43 -16.45 -11.73
N THR A 559 18.45 -16.89 -12.47
CA THR A 559 18.28 -17.62 -13.72
C THR A 559 18.18 -19.13 -13.49
N GLU A 560 17.11 -19.75 -13.97
CA GLU A 560 16.89 -21.20 -14.01
C GLU A 560 15.75 -21.53 -14.99
N GLU A 561 15.91 -22.64 -15.72
CA GLU A 561 14.87 -23.13 -16.62
C GLU A 561 13.79 -23.90 -15.83
N PRO A 562 12.51 -23.47 -15.86
CA PRO A 562 11.45 -24.13 -15.11
C PRO A 562 11.15 -25.53 -15.67
N LYS A 563 11.07 -26.54 -14.79
CA LYS A 563 10.83 -27.96 -15.16
C LYS A 563 9.46 -28.20 -15.83
N LYS A 564 8.42 -27.47 -15.42
CA LYS A 564 7.07 -27.57 -15.97
C LYS A 564 6.61 -26.19 -16.43
N THR A 565 6.29 -26.06 -17.71
CA THR A 565 5.75 -24.83 -18.29
C THR A 565 4.34 -25.06 -18.85
N THR A 566 3.60 -23.97 -19.00
CA THR A 566 2.29 -23.95 -19.63
C THR A 566 2.21 -22.75 -20.56
N GLN A 567 1.46 -22.88 -21.65
CA GLN A 567 1.21 -21.76 -22.54
C GLN A 567 -0.11 -21.11 -22.19
N ILE A 568 -0.21 -19.80 -22.46
CA ILE A 568 -1.44 -19.06 -22.18
C ILE A 568 -2.61 -19.61 -23.01
N GLN A 569 -2.34 -20.10 -24.22
CA GLN A 569 -3.32 -20.73 -25.09
C GLN A 569 -3.97 -21.95 -24.43
N ASP A 570 -3.19 -22.75 -23.69
CA ASP A 570 -3.70 -23.92 -22.98
C ASP A 570 -4.62 -23.51 -21.83
N ILE A 571 -4.25 -22.45 -21.11
CA ILE A 571 -5.05 -21.89 -20.03
C ILE A 571 -6.38 -21.36 -20.56
N ILE A 572 -6.35 -20.58 -21.66
CA ILE A 572 -7.56 -20.06 -22.31
C ILE A 572 -8.44 -21.20 -22.81
N ALA A 573 -7.85 -22.22 -23.43
CA ALA A 573 -8.58 -23.39 -23.89
C ALA A 573 -9.24 -24.15 -22.73
N ASN A 574 -8.62 -24.19 -21.55
CA ASN A 574 -9.22 -24.79 -20.37
C ASN A 574 -10.33 -23.93 -19.74
N LEU A 575 -10.18 -22.60 -19.76
CA LEU A 575 -11.23 -21.66 -19.32
C LEU A 575 -12.49 -21.73 -20.19
N ALA A 576 -12.33 -21.98 -21.49
CA ALA A 576 -13.45 -22.07 -22.43
C ALA A 576 -14.18 -23.42 -22.45
N LYS A 577 -13.71 -24.43 -21.70
CA LYS A 577 -14.39 -25.73 -21.60
C LYS A 577 -15.55 -25.64 -20.62
N ASP A 578 -16.62 -26.37 -20.91
CA ASP A 578 -17.64 -26.64 -19.90
C ASP A 578 -17.11 -27.70 -18.92
N ASP A 579 -17.10 -27.39 -17.63
CA ASP A 579 -16.70 -28.31 -16.57
C ASP A 579 -17.60 -28.10 -15.36
N LEU A 580 -18.59 -28.99 -15.22
CA LEU A 580 -19.61 -28.97 -14.17
C LEU A 580 -19.31 -30.02 -13.07
N ARG A 581 -18.06 -30.10 -12.60
CA ARG A 581 -17.65 -31.06 -11.57
C ARG A 581 -18.20 -30.79 -10.18
N PHE A 582 -18.49 -29.54 -9.84
CA PHE A 582 -18.98 -29.17 -8.51
C PHE A 582 -20.49 -29.33 -8.42
N GLU A 583 -20.95 -30.03 -7.38
CA GLU A 583 -22.36 -30.20 -7.08
C GLU A 583 -22.69 -29.81 -5.64
N VAL A 584 -23.90 -29.32 -5.40
CA VAL A 584 -24.39 -29.11 -4.03
C VAL A 584 -24.51 -30.46 -3.34
N THR A 585 -23.99 -30.56 -2.11
CA THR A 585 -24.04 -31.80 -1.32
C THR A 585 -24.66 -31.58 0.06
N LYS A 586 -25.16 -32.67 0.66
CA LYS A 586 -25.65 -32.65 2.06
C LYS A 586 -24.47 -32.88 2.99
N GLY A 587 -24.39 -32.11 4.07
CA GLY A 587 -23.26 -32.11 5.01
C GLY A 587 -22.46 -30.82 4.90
N ARG A 588 -21.40 -30.70 5.72
CA ARG A 588 -20.45 -29.57 5.70
C ARG A 588 -19.04 -30.12 5.78
N ALA A 589 -18.09 -29.42 5.17
CA ALA A 589 -16.67 -29.67 5.40
C ALA A 589 -16.30 -29.33 6.86
N GLY A 590 -16.98 -28.36 7.45
CA GLY A 590 -16.72 -27.89 8.82
C GLY A 590 -15.57 -26.89 8.89
N THR A 591 -15.10 -26.38 7.75
CA THR A 591 -13.95 -25.47 7.69
C THR A 591 -14.33 -24.03 7.99
N LEU A 592 -15.60 -23.66 7.78
CA LEU A 592 -16.09 -22.30 8.00
C LEU A 592 -17.02 -22.18 9.20
N LYS A 593 -16.76 -21.15 10.00
CA LYS A 593 -17.62 -20.70 11.10
C LYS A 593 -18.21 -19.33 10.82
N THR A 594 -19.54 -19.26 10.94
CA THR A 594 -20.25 -17.99 10.97
C THR A 594 -20.21 -17.41 12.37
N LEU A 595 -19.87 -16.14 12.47
CA LEU A 595 -19.87 -15.35 13.70
C LEU A 595 -20.74 -14.12 13.51
N GLN A 596 -21.30 -13.63 14.61
CA GLN A 596 -22.00 -12.36 14.66
C GLN A 596 -21.49 -11.56 15.85
N SER A 597 -21.15 -10.30 15.61
CA SER A 597 -20.66 -9.40 16.66
C SER A 597 -21.30 -8.03 16.58
N VAL A 598 -21.41 -7.37 17.73
CA VAL A 598 -21.81 -5.96 17.85
C VAL A 598 -20.59 -5.09 17.60
N PHE A 599 -20.66 -4.27 16.55
CA PHE A 599 -19.69 -3.22 16.28
C PHE A 599 -20.26 -1.87 16.72
N VAL A 600 -19.43 -1.07 17.39
CA VAL A 600 -19.80 0.26 17.90
C VAL A 600 -19.04 1.30 17.11
N ASP A 601 -19.79 2.27 16.60
CA ASP A 601 -19.29 3.49 16.01
C ASP A 601 -19.12 4.53 17.12
N GLU A 602 -17.88 4.86 17.44
CA GLU A 602 -17.50 5.78 18.50
C GLU A 602 -17.25 7.18 17.97
N GLY A 603 -17.68 8.20 18.71
CA GLY A 603 -17.40 9.59 18.42
C GLY A 603 -17.22 10.42 19.68
N GLN A 604 -16.85 11.69 19.51
CA GLN A 604 -16.69 12.60 20.64
C GLN A 604 -17.99 13.35 20.95
N ASN A 605 -18.37 13.38 22.22
CA ASN A 605 -19.49 14.17 22.74
C ASN A 605 -19.12 14.82 24.07
N LYS A 606 -19.23 16.16 24.18
CA LYS A 606 -18.86 16.95 25.37
C LYS A 606 -17.47 16.61 25.95
N GLY A 607 -16.49 16.35 25.07
CA GLY A 607 -15.11 16.01 25.45
C GLY A 607 -14.86 14.53 25.79
N GLY A 608 -15.91 13.71 25.96
CA GLY A 608 -15.79 12.26 26.17
C GLY A 608 -16.01 11.46 24.88
N ILE A 609 -15.53 10.21 24.85
CA ILE A 609 -15.84 9.24 23.78
C ILE A 609 -17.16 8.55 24.13
N THR A 610 -18.08 8.48 23.17
CA THR A 610 -19.39 7.80 23.30
C THR A 610 -19.68 6.97 22.07
N GLY A 611 -20.52 5.93 22.20
CA GLY A 611 -21.13 5.28 21.05
C GLY A 611 -22.14 6.23 20.38
N LEU A 612 -22.00 6.43 19.07
CA LEU A 612 -22.93 7.17 18.21
C LEU A 612 -23.96 6.24 17.59
N ALA A 613 -23.53 5.04 17.17
CA ALA A 613 -24.35 4.01 16.59
C ALA A 613 -23.75 2.63 16.88
N SER A 614 -24.55 1.57 16.70
CA SER A 614 -24.06 0.20 16.80
C SER A 614 -24.84 -0.71 15.89
N ARG A 615 -24.17 -1.73 15.34
CA ARG A 615 -24.77 -2.71 14.43
C ARG A 615 -24.26 -4.11 14.74
N GLU A 616 -25.15 -5.09 14.63
CA GLU A 616 -24.76 -6.51 14.56
C GLU A 616 -24.30 -6.82 13.15
N VAL A 617 -23.11 -7.41 13.03
CA VAL A 617 -22.49 -7.74 11.76
C VAL A 617 -22.14 -9.21 11.76
N ASP A 618 -22.66 -9.91 10.75
CA ASP A 618 -22.33 -11.29 10.42
C ASP A 618 -21.03 -11.34 9.62
N PHE A 619 -20.17 -12.31 9.92
CA PHE A 619 -18.95 -12.57 9.14
C PHE A 619 -18.53 -14.03 9.28
N VAL A 620 -17.66 -14.49 8.38
CA VAL A 620 -17.08 -15.84 8.43
C VAL A 620 -15.60 -15.82 8.74
N ILE A 621 -15.17 -16.84 9.48
CA ILE A 621 -13.77 -17.16 9.70
C ILE A 621 -13.55 -18.64 9.40
N ASN A 622 -12.31 -19.00 9.05
CA ASN A 622 -11.90 -20.39 9.00
C ASN A 622 -11.65 -20.90 10.44
N GLU A 623 -12.11 -22.10 10.79
CA GLU A 623 -11.97 -22.65 12.16
C GLU A 623 -10.53 -23.06 12.48
N ASP A 624 -9.86 -23.68 11.52
CA ASP A 624 -8.55 -24.33 11.73
C ASP A 624 -7.37 -23.46 11.29
N GLU A 625 -7.64 -22.40 10.52
CA GLU A 625 -6.63 -21.50 9.98
C GLU A 625 -6.56 -20.15 10.72
N THR A 626 -5.46 -19.44 10.53
CA THR A 626 -5.38 -18.05 10.97
C THR A 626 -6.07 -17.11 9.97
N LEU A 627 -6.32 -15.88 10.41
CA LEU A 627 -6.85 -14.84 9.52
C LEU A 627 -5.78 -14.28 8.57
N ASN A 628 -4.51 -14.67 8.74
CA ASN A 628 -3.39 -14.16 7.95
C ASN A 628 -3.03 -15.17 6.87
N THR A 629 -3.12 -14.77 5.60
CA THR A 629 -2.75 -15.63 4.46
C THR A 629 -1.65 -14.97 3.66
N ALA A 630 -0.57 -15.70 3.39
CA ALA A 630 0.45 -15.28 2.44
C ALA A 630 0.08 -15.73 1.03
N ILE A 631 0.05 -14.80 0.08
CA ILE A 631 0.00 -15.13 -1.35
C ILE A 631 1.40 -14.90 -1.91
N VAL A 632 1.96 -15.92 -2.56
CA VAL A 632 3.37 -15.92 -2.95
C VAL A 632 3.48 -16.07 -4.47
N LEU A 633 4.07 -15.09 -5.15
CA LEU A 633 4.40 -15.14 -6.58
C LEU A 633 5.79 -15.74 -6.79
N PRO A 634 5.92 -16.99 -7.25
CA PRO A 634 7.21 -17.61 -7.52
C PRO A 634 7.73 -17.11 -8.86
N LEU A 635 8.99 -16.68 -8.92
CA LEU A 635 9.61 -16.08 -10.09
C LEU A 635 10.95 -16.76 -10.41
N THR A 636 11.14 -17.10 -11.69
CA THR A 636 12.44 -17.49 -12.24
C THR A 636 12.68 -16.73 -13.54
N LYS A 637 13.96 -16.60 -13.93
CA LYS A 637 14.36 -16.02 -15.20
C LYS A 637 14.94 -17.13 -16.08
N LYS A 638 14.46 -17.29 -17.30
CA LYS A 638 15.07 -18.21 -18.28
C LYS A 638 16.45 -17.72 -18.71
N ILE A 639 17.22 -18.58 -19.36
CA ILE A 639 18.55 -18.25 -19.90
C ILE A 639 18.45 -17.12 -20.94
N ASN A 640 17.37 -17.11 -21.74
CA ASN A 640 17.08 -16.05 -22.71
C ASN A 640 16.60 -14.73 -22.08
N GLY A 641 16.46 -14.67 -20.76
CA GLY A 641 16.05 -13.50 -20.00
C GLY A 641 14.55 -13.35 -19.76
N GLU A 642 13.71 -14.23 -20.32
CA GLU A 642 12.26 -14.24 -20.11
C GLU A 642 11.93 -14.54 -18.64
N VAL A 643 11.14 -13.67 -18.00
CA VAL A 643 10.69 -13.89 -16.61
C VAL A 643 9.45 -14.77 -16.62
N MET A 644 9.51 -15.85 -15.83
CA MET A 644 8.47 -16.85 -15.69
C MET A 644 7.88 -16.76 -14.28
N ALA A 645 6.56 -16.85 -14.17
CA ALA A 645 5.85 -16.91 -12.90
C ALA A 645 5.22 -18.29 -12.68
N GLY A 646 5.36 -18.80 -11.46
CA GLY A 646 4.72 -20.03 -11.01
C GLY A 646 3.25 -19.79 -10.71
N ILE A 647 2.39 -20.68 -11.20
CA ILE A 647 0.94 -20.59 -11.02
C ILE A 647 0.34 -21.91 -10.53
N VAL A 648 -0.83 -21.79 -9.92
CA VAL A 648 -1.71 -22.88 -9.50
C VAL A 648 -2.88 -22.93 -10.48
N GLU A 649 -2.90 -23.93 -11.36
CA GLU A 649 -4.09 -24.29 -12.13
C GLU A 649 -4.93 -25.24 -11.25
N GLN A 650 -6.16 -24.84 -10.94
CA GLN A 650 -7.07 -25.63 -10.11
C GLN A 650 -8.53 -25.40 -10.52
N TYR A 651 -9.44 -26.17 -9.96
CA TYR A 651 -10.88 -25.98 -10.14
C TYR A 651 -11.49 -25.48 -8.84
N LEU A 652 -12.37 -24.48 -8.91
CA LEU A 652 -13.06 -23.88 -7.77
C LEU A 652 -14.57 -23.83 -8.02
N PRO A 653 -15.38 -23.99 -6.96
CA PRO A 653 -16.82 -24.11 -7.09
C PRO A 653 -17.50 -22.80 -7.52
N VAL A 654 -17.01 -21.65 -7.06
CA VAL A 654 -17.67 -20.36 -7.31
C VAL A 654 -17.59 -19.94 -8.78
N PRO A 655 -16.41 -19.97 -9.46
CA PRO A 655 -16.35 -19.71 -10.90
C PRO A 655 -17.25 -20.63 -11.73
N GLN A 656 -17.39 -21.91 -11.33
CA GLN A 656 -18.29 -22.83 -12.00
C GLN A 656 -19.74 -22.38 -11.94
N ARG A 657 -20.18 -21.90 -10.77
CA ARG A 657 -21.56 -21.46 -10.57
C ARG A 657 -21.91 -20.27 -11.46
N TYR A 658 -20.98 -19.34 -11.67
CA TYR A 658 -21.22 -18.13 -12.45
C TYR A 658 -20.98 -18.33 -13.96
N LYS A 659 -20.01 -19.16 -14.36
CA LYS A 659 -19.62 -19.32 -15.78
C LYS A 659 -19.92 -20.67 -16.42
N GLY A 660 -20.25 -21.70 -15.64
CA GLY A 660 -20.29 -23.08 -16.12
C GLY A 660 -18.94 -23.80 -16.19
N ASN A 661 -17.87 -23.20 -15.64
CA ASN A 661 -16.54 -23.81 -15.54
C ASN A 661 -15.80 -23.36 -14.27
N GLY A 662 -15.32 -24.32 -13.48
CA GLY A 662 -14.56 -24.06 -12.25
C GLY A 662 -13.08 -23.73 -12.44
N TYR A 663 -12.53 -23.92 -13.64
CA TYR A 663 -11.10 -23.77 -13.89
C TYR A 663 -10.61 -22.35 -13.57
N SER A 664 -9.56 -22.26 -12.78
CA SER A 664 -9.00 -21.03 -12.25
C SER A 664 -7.47 -21.07 -12.22
N VAL A 665 -6.85 -19.90 -12.37
CA VAL A 665 -5.39 -19.74 -12.25
C VAL A 665 -5.08 -18.78 -11.11
N ASN A 666 -4.31 -19.26 -10.13
CA ASN A 666 -3.98 -18.51 -8.92
C ASN A 666 -2.48 -18.51 -8.63
N CYS A 667 -2.06 -17.71 -7.66
CA CYS A 667 -0.76 -17.86 -7.01
C CYS A 667 -0.86 -18.88 -5.86
N PRO A 668 0.25 -19.55 -5.49
CA PRO A 668 0.33 -20.29 -4.24
C PRO A 668 -0.11 -19.44 -3.03
N SER A 669 -0.97 -20.00 -2.20
CA SER A 669 -1.55 -19.34 -1.03
C SER A 669 -1.34 -20.21 0.20
N PHE A 670 -0.85 -19.61 1.29
CA PHE A 670 -0.55 -20.31 2.53
C PHE A 670 -1.17 -19.57 3.72
N PRO A 671 -2.11 -20.18 4.46
CA PRO A 671 -2.45 -19.71 5.80
C PRO A 671 -1.16 -19.67 6.63
N LEU A 672 -0.90 -18.54 7.28
CA LEU A 672 0.28 -18.38 8.13
C LEU A 672 0.01 -19.04 9.49
N PRO A 673 0.87 -19.94 9.99
CA PRO A 673 0.73 -20.51 11.32
C PRO A 673 0.61 -19.46 12.44
N LYS A 674 -0.02 -19.83 13.56
CA LYS A 674 -0.30 -18.93 14.70
C LYS A 674 0.96 -18.34 15.32
N GLU A 675 2.06 -19.07 15.23
CA GLU A 675 3.36 -18.70 15.75
C GLU A 675 4.03 -17.60 14.91
N ILE A 676 3.55 -17.33 13.68
CA ILE A 676 4.09 -16.28 12.83
C ILE A 676 3.50 -14.93 13.23
N GLU A 677 4.29 -14.16 13.97
CA GLU A 677 3.87 -12.86 14.52
C GLU A 677 4.52 -11.67 13.81
N THR A 678 5.52 -11.90 12.96
CA THR A 678 6.29 -10.83 12.29
C THR A 678 6.51 -11.11 10.81
N PHE A 679 6.77 -10.06 10.03
CA PHE A 679 7.14 -10.20 8.62
C PHE A 679 8.39 -11.06 8.40
N GLU A 680 9.40 -10.97 9.26
CA GLU A 680 10.63 -11.75 9.10
C GLU A 680 10.36 -13.24 9.33
N MET A 681 9.50 -13.58 10.29
CA MET A 681 9.02 -14.95 10.49
C MET A 681 8.21 -15.44 9.28
N ALA A 682 7.36 -14.59 8.70
CA ALA A 682 6.61 -14.92 7.48
C ALA A 682 7.55 -15.16 6.29
N ARG A 683 8.56 -14.30 6.10
CA ARG A 683 9.59 -14.47 5.05
C ARG A 683 10.37 -15.78 5.24
N LYS A 684 10.75 -16.10 6.48
CA LYS A 684 11.42 -17.36 6.82
C LYS A 684 10.53 -18.57 6.50
N TYR A 685 9.27 -18.53 6.94
CA TYR A 685 8.30 -19.59 6.66
C TYR A 685 8.15 -19.84 5.17
N ILE A 686 7.96 -18.78 4.37
CA ILE A 686 7.88 -18.88 2.91
C ILE A 686 9.19 -19.42 2.32
N ALA A 687 10.34 -18.95 2.79
CA ALA A 687 11.63 -19.45 2.32
C ALA A 687 11.80 -20.95 2.58
N ASP A 688 11.32 -21.44 3.72
CA ASP A 688 11.34 -22.86 4.07
C ASP A 688 10.33 -23.67 3.22
N GLN A 689 9.14 -23.12 2.90
CA GLN A 689 8.19 -23.77 1.97
C GLN A 689 8.77 -23.97 0.57
N PHE A 690 9.46 -22.96 0.03
CA PHE A 690 10.05 -23.01 -1.31
C PHE A 690 11.46 -23.62 -1.35
N ASP A 691 12.00 -24.03 -0.21
CA ASP A 691 13.37 -24.50 -0.03
C ASP A 691 14.42 -23.53 -0.61
N VAL A 692 14.30 -22.25 -0.26
CA VAL A 692 15.22 -21.17 -0.65
C VAL A 692 15.80 -20.45 0.57
N PRO A 693 16.86 -19.65 0.41
CA PRO A 693 17.31 -18.72 1.44
C PRO A 693 16.30 -17.57 1.63
N ILE A 694 16.27 -16.97 2.82
CA ILE A 694 15.33 -15.88 3.15
C ILE A 694 15.50 -14.64 2.27
N GLU A 695 16.72 -14.38 1.79
CA GLU A 695 17.02 -13.30 0.83
C GLU A 695 16.35 -13.46 -0.54
N CYS A 696 15.90 -14.68 -0.87
CA CYS A 696 15.13 -14.94 -2.08
C CYS A 696 13.65 -14.61 -1.90
N VAL A 697 13.20 -14.24 -0.70
CA VAL A 697 11.81 -13.86 -0.41
C VAL A 697 11.72 -12.36 -0.18
N ALA A 698 10.89 -11.70 -0.96
CA ALA A 698 10.60 -10.28 -0.86
C ALA A 698 9.09 -10.05 -0.67
N ARG A 699 8.75 -8.96 0.00
CA ARG A 699 7.38 -8.45 0.05
C ARG A 699 6.99 -7.88 -1.31
N MET A 700 5.74 -8.06 -1.71
CA MET A 700 5.19 -7.59 -3.00
C MET A 700 4.02 -6.62 -2.76
N GLY A 701 4.31 -5.49 -2.12
CA GLY A 701 3.30 -4.48 -1.78
C GLY A 701 2.70 -4.65 -0.39
N GLU A 702 1.62 -3.91 -0.14
CA GLU A 702 1.01 -3.78 1.17
C GLU A 702 -0.07 -4.83 1.43
N SER A 703 -0.39 -5.10 2.70
CA SER A 703 -1.43 -6.07 3.03
C SER A 703 -2.82 -5.50 2.75
N TYR A 704 -3.77 -6.33 2.37
CA TYR A 704 -5.16 -5.94 2.12
C TYR A 704 -6.15 -6.98 2.68
N PHE A 705 -7.43 -6.63 2.75
CA PHE A 705 -8.48 -7.57 3.14
C PHE A 705 -9.02 -8.31 1.93
N SER A 706 -9.24 -9.63 2.04
CA SER A 706 -9.77 -10.43 0.92
C SER A 706 -11.20 -10.00 0.55
N HIS A 707 -12.09 -9.91 1.53
CA HIS A 707 -13.43 -9.35 1.37
C HIS A 707 -13.96 -8.74 2.67
N ILE A 708 -13.75 -7.43 2.87
CA ILE A 708 -14.00 -6.77 4.15
C ILE A 708 -15.49 -6.63 4.54
N GLY A 709 -16.41 -6.98 3.64
CA GLY A 709 -17.84 -7.14 3.95
C GLY A 709 -18.26 -8.53 4.45
N VAL A 710 -17.38 -9.54 4.36
CA VAL A 710 -17.71 -10.97 4.61
C VAL A 710 -16.74 -11.62 5.59
N THR A 711 -15.46 -11.28 5.53
CA THR A 711 -14.42 -11.87 6.38
C THR A 711 -13.35 -10.84 6.77
N PRO A 712 -12.81 -10.88 8.00
CA PRO A 712 -11.65 -10.08 8.40
C PRO A 712 -10.31 -10.69 7.92
N GLN A 713 -10.33 -11.71 7.06
CA GLN A 713 -9.12 -12.33 6.52
C GLN A 713 -8.23 -11.30 5.81
N ARG A 714 -6.94 -11.36 6.12
CA ARG A 714 -5.91 -10.46 5.65
C ARG A 714 -4.91 -11.19 4.78
N ILE A 715 -4.64 -10.59 3.63
CA ILE A 715 -3.72 -11.10 2.63
C ILE A 715 -2.39 -10.35 2.70
N PHE A 716 -1.29 -11.10 2.68
CA PHE A 716 0.07 -10.60 2.65
C PHE A 716 0.76 -11.05 1.35
N PRO A 717 0.96 -10.14 0.39
CA PRO A 717 1.58 -10.49 -0.89
C PRO A 717 3.11 -10.57 -0.77
N PHE A 718 3.67 -11.66 -1.29
CA PHE A 718 5.10 -11.93 -1.38
C PHE A 718 5.49 -12.36 -2.79
N ALA A 719 6.77 -12.21 -3.10
CA ALA A 719 7.39 -12.82 -4.26
C ALA A 719 8.62 -13.60 -3.82
N VAL A 720 8.87 -14.74 -4.47
CA VAL A 720 10.03 -15.60 -4.19
C VAL A 720 10.80 -15.88 -5.46
N SER A 721 12.12 -15.70 -5.44
CA SER A 721 12.96 -16.22 -6.51
C SER A 721 13.26 -17.69 -6.25
N THR A 722 12.70 -18.57 -7.08
CA THR A 722 12.78 -20.03 -6.90
C THR A 722 14.06 -20.65 -7.45
N ALA A 723 15.00 -19.82 -7.92
CA ALA A 723 16.14 -20.25 -8.72
C ALA A 723 17.49 -19.94 -8.09
N GLY A 724 18.53 -20.68 -8.50
CA GLY A 724 19.94 -20.30 -8.31
C GLY A 724 20.45 -20.33 -6.86
N VAL A 725 20.01 -21.32 -6.09
CA VAL A 725 20.41 -21.50 -4.69
C VAL A 725 21.68 -22.37 -4.61
N ASN A 726 22.70 -21.90 -3.88
CA ASN A 726 23.95 -22.63 -3.66
C ASN A 726 23.90 -23.46 -2.36
N GLY A 727 24.67 -24.55 -2.28
CA GLY A 727 24.81 -25.35 -1.05
C GLY A 727 23.79 -26.49 -0.93
N TRP A 728 23.33 -26.80 0.30
CA TRP A 728 22.44 -27.94 0.55
C TRP A 728 21.03 -27.76 -0.05
N LYS A 729 20.60 -26.52 -0.27
CA LYS A 729 19.35 -26.15 -0.95
C LYS A 729 19.54 -26.04 -2.48
N LYS A 730 20.27 -26.96 -3.11
CA LYS A 730 20.79 -26.81 -4.49
C LYS A 730 19.73 -26.67 -5.59
N GLU A 731 18.49 -27.06 -5.33
CA GLU A 731 17.36 -26.90 -6.25
C GLU A 731 16.24 -26.18 -5.50
N GLY A 732 15.96 -24.93 -5.83
CA GLY A 732 14.77 -24.26 -5.30
C GLY A 732 13.52 -24.99 -5.79
N ARG A 733 12.56 -25.24 -4.91
CA ARG A 733 11.35 -25.99 -5.25
C ARG A 733 10.25 -25.04 -5.69
N THR A 734 9.33 -25.57 -6.48
CA THR A 734 8.17 -24.82 -6.97
C THR A 734 7.00 -24.83 -5.99
N HIS A 735 7.21 -25.21 -4.71
CA HIS A 735 6.18 -25.59 -3.74
C HIS A 735 4.87 -24.79 -3.86
N GLY A 736 3.75 -25.49 -4.01
CA GLY A 736 2.45 -24.90 -4.32
C GLY A 736 2.19 -24.62 -5.80
N ALA A 737 3.18 -24.17 -6.58
CA ALA A 737 3.01 -23.93 -8.02
C ALA A 737 2.99 -25.24 -8.83
N THR A 738 1.98 -25.33 -9.69
CA THR A 738 1.73 -26.47 -10.59
C THR A 738 2.55 -26.38 -11.88
N LYS A 739 2.66 -25.17 -12.47
CA LYS A 739 3.34 -24.89 -13.73
C LYS A 739 3.91 -23.47 -13.74
N TYR A 740 4.82 -23.19 -14.67
CA TYR A 740 5.32 -21.84 -14.95
C TYR A 740 4.79 -21.32 -16.29
N CYS A 741 4.42 -20.05 -16.32
CA CYS A 741 4.02 -19.35 -17.55
C CYS A 741 4.79 -18.02 -17.62
N PRO A 742 5.12 -17.49 -18.81
CA PRO A 742 5.76 -16.19 -18.87
C PRO A 742 4.96 -15.14 -18.12
N LEU A 743 5.59 -14.37 -17.24
CA LEU A 743 4.91 -13.39 -16.40
C LEU A 743 4.19 -12.33 -17.27
N TYR A 744 4.80 -11.93 -18.38
CA TYR A 744 4.18 -11.04 -19.37
C TYR A 744 3.00 -11.69 -20.13
N ARG A 745 2.73 -12.98 -19.95
CA ARG A 745 1.53 -13.64 -20.47
C ARG A 745 0.51 -13.88 -19.35
N LEU A 746 0.96 -14.13 -18.12
CA LEU A 746 0.06 -14.35 -16.98
C LEU A 746 -0.76 -13.13 -16.58
N TYR A 747 -0.23 -11.91 -16.69
CA TYR A 747 -1.04 -10.72 -16.40
C TYR A 747 -2.29 -10.63 -17.32
N ARG A 748 -2.23 -11.26 -18.50
CA ARG A 748 -3.34 -11.34 -19.46
C ARG A 748 -4.47 -12.27 -19.00
N LEU A 749 -4.26 -13.08 -17.95
CA LEU A 749 -5.27 -13.99 -17.36
C LEU A 749 -6.10 -13.35 -16.25
N LEU A 750 -5.60 -12.29 -15.62
CA LEU A 750 -6.28 -11.58 -14.51
C LEU A 750 -7.63 -10.98 -14.91
N TYR A 751 -7.94 -11.01 -16.22
CA TYR A 751 -9.10 -10.41 -16.86
C TYR A 751 -9.89 -11.39 -17.74
N LEU A 752 -9.60 -12.70 -17.66
CA LEU A 752 -10.31 -13.74 -18.44
C LEU A 752 -11.65 -14.15 -17.83
N ASP A 753 -12.35 -13.18 -17.25
CA ASP A 753 -13.76 -13.29 -16.97
C ASP A 753 -14.47 -12.05 -17.48
N ASN A 754 -14.65 -11.95 -18.81
CA ASN A 754 -15.78 -11.30 -19.49
C ASN A 754 -15.53 -11.22 -21.01
N ASP A 755 -16.58 -11.53 -21.76
CA ASP A 755 -16.58 -11.90 -23.18
C ASP A 755 -16.20 -10.78 -24.19
N TYR A 756 -15.74 -11.23 -25.39
CA TYR A 756 -15.60 -10.51 -26.67
C TYR A 756 -14.28 -9.72 -26.96
N SER A 757 -13.32 -10.47 -27.51
CA SER A 757 -12.15 -10.10 -28.33
C SER A 757 -11.18 -9.01 -27.81
N PHE A 758 -10.50 -9.42 -26.74
CA PHE A 758 -9.30 -8.85 -26.13
C PHE A 758 -8.09 -8.57 -27.06
N MET A 759 -7.95 -9.18 -28.25
CA MET A 759 -6.73 -9.02 -29.08
C MET A 759 -6.51 -7.63 -29.68
N LYS A 760 -7.57 -6.87 -29.88
CA LYS A 760 -7.46 -5.49 -30.37
C LYS A 760 -6.99 -4.53 -29.27
N VAL A 761 -7.39 -4.80 -28.04
CA VAL A 761 -7.14 -3.94 -26.86
C VAL A 761 -5.76 -4.26 -26.25
N VAL A 762 -5.32 -5.53 -26.28
CA VAL A 762 -4.03 -5.98 -25.72
C VAL A 762 -2.81 -5.48 -26.49
N ALA A 763 -2.92 -5.35 -27.82
CA ALA A 763 -1.87 -4.72 -28.61
C ALA A 763 -1.63 -3.26 -28.18
N MET A 764 -2.68 -2.58 -27.69
CA MET A 764 -2.62 -1.21 -27.19
C MET A 764 -2.18 -1.13 -25.72
N ALA A 765 -2.56 -2.11 -24.89
CA ALA A 765 -2.22 -2.19 -23.46
C ALA A 765 -0.77 -2.61 -23.15
N TYR A 766 -0.15 -3.43 -24.01
CA TYR A 766 1.26 -3.81 -23.87
C TYR A 766 2.21 -2.63 -24.08
N GLN A 767 1.76 -1.61 -24.82
CA GLN A 767 2.46 -0.34 -24.98
C GLN A 767 2.33 0.57 -23.73
N SER A 768 1.28 0.39 -22.90
CA SER A 768 0.96 1.29 -21.79
C SER A 768 1.45 0.84 -20.41
N THR A 769 1.58 -0.47 -20.13
CA THR A 769 1.82 -1.03 -18.78
C THR A 769 3.28 -0.99 -18.28
N LEU A 770 4.27 -0.92 -19.16
CA LEU A 770 5.68 -0.94 -18.74
C LEU A 770 6.31 0.44 -18.57
N GLY A 771 5.64 1.50 -19.05
CA GLY A 771 6.23 2.82 -19.24
C GLY A 771 7.41 2.78 -20.22
N GLN A 772 7.78 3.93 -20.80
CA GLN A 772 8.90 3.98 -21.76
C GLN A 772 10.29 3.75 -21.13
N ASP A 773 10.41 3.68 -19.78
CA ASP A 773 11.72 3.66 -19.09
C ASP A 773 11.96 2.46 -18.16
N SER A 774 11.11 1.43 -18.18
CA SER A 774 11.40 0.18 -17.46
C SER A 774 12.40 -0.66 -18.27
N GLU A 775 13.40 -1.27 -17.63
CA GLU A 775 14.24 -2.31 -18.31
C GLU A 775 13.44 -3.59 -18.61
N LEU A 776 12.22 -3.71 -18.10
CA LEU A 776 11.26 -4.72 -18.51
C LEU A 776 10.37 -4.22 -19.67
N SER A 777 10.60 -3.00 -20.17
CA SER A 777 9.82 -2.39 -21.25
C SER A 777 10.13 -3.03 -22.62
N PRO A 778 9.19 -2.94 -23.57
CA PRO A 778 9.39 -3.44 -24.92
C PRO A 778 10.63 -2.83 -25.59
N GLY A 779 10.83 -1.50 -25.46
CA GLY A 779 11.88 -0.79 -26.20
C GLY A 779 13.30 -1.25 -25.89
N THR A 780 13.55 -1.75 -24.68
CA THR A 780 14.87 -2.24 -24.26
C THR A 780 15.08 -3.73 -24.56
N SER A 781 14.01 -4.50 -24.80
CA SER A 781 14.05 -5.95 -25.06
C SER A 781 13.89 -6.33 -26.54
N PHE A 782 13.49 -5.40 -27.42
CA PHE A 782 13.08 -5.71 -28.80
C PHE A 782 14.03 -5.24 -29.91
N SER A 783 15.32 -4.98 -29.65
CA SER A 783 16.27 -4.86 -30.76
C SER A 783 16.73 -6.26 -31.21
N TYR A 784 16.10 -6.84 -32.24
CA TYR A 784 16.77 -7.17 -33.52
C TYR A 784 16.05 -8.12 -34.51
N SER A 785 14.89 -8.76 -34.26
CA SER A 785 14.51 -9.87 -35.19
C SER A 785 13.05 -10.23 -35.50
N GLN A 786 12.01 -9.45 -35.17
CA GLN A 786 10.60 -9.89 -35.37
C GLN A 786 9.68 -8.93 -36.16
N GLU A 787 10.21 -8.20 -37.15
CA GLU A 787 9.33 -7.50 -38.11
C GLU A 787 8.62 -8.45 -39.10
N ALA A 788 9.06 -9.71 -39.22
CA ALA A 788 8.53 -10.67 -40.20
C ALA A 788 7.25 -11.40 -39.75
N GLU A 789 7.01 -11.60 -38.44
CA GLU A 789 5.86 -12.40 -37.95
C GLU A 789 4.55 -11.62 -37.80
N LYS A 790 4.57 -10.29 -38.06
CA LYS A 790 3.38 -9.43 -38.02
C LYS A 790 2.35 -9.73 -39.12
N ALA A 791 2.78 -10.35 -40.23
CA ALA A 791 1.94 -10.54 -41.41
C ALA A 791 1.05 -11.80 -41.35
N ASP A 792 1.48 -12.86 -40.66
CA ASP A 792 0.78 -14.15 -40.67
C ASP A 792 -0.38 -14.25 -39.66
N PHE A 793 -0.41 -13.38 -38.64
CA PHE A 793 -1.46 -13.39 -37.60
C PHE A 793 -2.82 -12.84 -38.08
N LEU A 794 -2.85 -12.03 -39.15
CA LEU A 794 -4.07 -11.42 -39.72
C LEU A 794 -4.99 -12.43 -40.42
N ARG A 795 -4.53 -13.64 -40.71
CA ARG A 795 -5.30 -14.64 -41.46
C ARG A 795 -6.18 -15.57 -40.61
N LEU A 796 -6.04 -15.56 -39.28
CA LEU A 796 -6.70 -16.51 -38.38
C LEU A 796 -7.93 -15.95 -37.63
N THR A 797 -8.34 -14.70 -37.88
CA THR A 797 -9.47 -14.04 -37.21
C THR A 797 -10.81 -14.17 -37.94
N GLY A 798 -10.97 -15.15 -38.83
CA GLY A 798 -12.28 -15.57 -39.33
C GLY A 798 -13.17 -14.44 -39.83
N GLU A 799 -12.75 -13.71 -40.88
CA GLU A 799 -13.75 -13.14 -41.77
C GLU A 799 -14.41 -14.32 -42.49
N SER A 800 -15.66 -14.60 -42.16
CA SER A 800 -16.53 -15.31 -43.08
C SER A 800 -16.53 -14.52 -44.39
N VAL A 801 -15.93 -15.09 -45.43
CA VAL A 801 -16.14 -14.63 -46.80
C VAL A 801 -17.62 -14.75 -47.07
N ILE A 802 -18.33 -13.63 -46.94
CA ILE A 802 -19.68 -13.48 -47.50
C ILE A 802 -19.47 -13.47 -49.01
N HIS A 803 -19.70 -14.61 -49.65
CA HIS A 803 -19.88 -14.66 -51.09
C HIS A 803 -21.23 -14.03 -51.39
N ASP A 804 -21.21 -12.75 -51.75
CA ASP A 804 -22.37 -12.07 -52.28
C ASP A 804 -22.57 -12.51 -53.74
N SER A 805 -23.66 -13.24 -53.98
CA SER A 805 -24.11 -13.65 -55.30
C SER A 805 -25.06 -12.60 -55.87
N SER A 806 -24.64 -11.87 -56.91
CA SER A 806 -25.58 -11.41 -57.94
C SER A 806 -24.90 -11.19 -59.31
N SER A 807 -25.33 -12.06 -60.25
CA SER A 807 -25.48 -11.88 -61.70
C SER A 807 -24.34 -11.30 -62.55
N ASN A 808 -23.71 -12.14 -63.38
CA ASN A 808 -24.10 -12.24 -64.79
C ASN A 808 -23.48 -13.42 -65.58
N SER A 809 -24.39 -14.16 -66.22
CA SER A 809 -24.31 -14.86 -67.52
C SER A 809 -23.18 -15.86 -67.85
N SER A 810 -23.59 -17.13 -67.91
CA SER A 810 -23.71 -17.95 -69.14
C SER A 810 -22.89 -19.24 -69.22
N SER A 811 -23.64 -20.32 -69.52
CA SER A 811 -23.26 -21.62 -70.09
C SER A 811 -22.38 -22.53 -69.21
N SER A 812 -22.59 -23.84 -69.08
CA SER A 812 -23.59 -24.78 -69.59
C SER A 812 -23.25 -26.15 -69.00
N ASN A 813 -24.27 -27.00 -68.90
CA ASN A 813 -24.20 -28.47 -68.87
C ASN A 813 -23.88 -29.16 -67.53
N ASP A 814 -24.96 -29.64 -66.93
CA ASP A 814 -25.28 -31.08 -66.85
C ASP A 814 -24.52 -31.99 -65.86
N TYR A 815 -25.32 -32.41 -64.87
CA TYR A 815 -25.74 -33.80 -64.63
C TYR A 815 -25.06 -34.65 -63.53
N LEU A 816 -25.99 -35.17 -62.68
CA LEU A 816 -26.05 -36.48 -62.02
C LEU A 816 -24.96 -36.80 -60.97
N LEU A 817 -25.19 -37.47 -59.84
CA LEU A 817 -26.32 -37.90 -59.01
C LEU A 817 -25.69 -38.91 -58.02
N ASP A 818 -26.33 -39.10 -56.87
CA ASP A 818 -26.24 -40.28 -55.98
C ASP A 818 -24.89 -40.50 -55.24
N LYS A 819 -24.86 -40.69 -53.92
CA LYS A 819 -25.82 -41.27 -52.98
C LYS A 819 -25.51 -40.82 -51.56
#